data_AF-A0A8J4BIE1-F1
#
_entry.id   AF-A0A8J4BIE1-F1
#
_cell.length_a   1.000
_cell.length_b   1.000
_cell.length_c   1.000
_cell.angle_alpha   90.00
_cell.angle_beta   90.00
_cell.angle_gamma   90.00
#
_symmetry.space_group_name_H-M   'P 1'
#
loop_
_entity.id
_entity.type
_entity.pdbx_description
1 polymer ?
#
loop_
_entity_poly.entity_id
_entity_poly.type
_entity_poly.pdbx_seq_one_letter_code
_entity_poly.pdbx_strand_id
1 'polypeptide(L)'
;MAPANCDSRWTFELLPYTWQRRFQRFLLSLLLLVATSLLALDGASAATPLSPVPQSPPARSLTSPPLLRSPLPQPMIAASVLRIYIQGKLQYRTTQPIGTWLLTSINGSRSSYTLPNQPVDVLSGREISPGRGISLTCFLPNASTTTCSNITNARIIQAAMPIQTTNITLRVLVMVVSLNKSSECKSRGGADVTQVESAFLGPNGHADFFSNCSYGTMVLDKSNLKVVPIVIPCLAEITANCNVDKIGINSQLPLPTGIEIGSYSHYVYVLPDGLTSCTWFGLGMIPGTETWYLPVKPAIFSRGIVMQEILHNFGLYHGWQNGVEYEDYSTAMGRGNSCPSAPELWRLGWATPLVQLNSMSFPMATYKTYTLPATYLGPTGVMIKIQPDWLGELYKKNMYLALRVKMAGDRDLLEQFNGKVNIHELNKSIDNSFVAAGDPMVSFIGAYGPGSSLSYSNYKLHLLVGEFDSKTSNINVTLCRFVTEPNECTADAPPKPSSPWSLPPSPPNPPSPMPPSSWGPPFKPKPPTPLPPLTPRTSPMPPPPPPKPSSPPPSPRPFAPRPPRPPTVGNLALGKVAYASSFSPGYPARNAVDGNLSTTSFSGRSDDPAKWFSVDLGMVWDISRILVWPYQYCCWYDHMNIEVRVGLRNISSVDDTYAIVDNQQVWKQNGSTSANPDDQRDPFVINLQPAVTGRWVTVQNFNPNQYSFLYIAEIEVYGNISTSPMPPSPPPRPPRPSSSPKPPSPPPSIGLRNVTI
;
A
#
# COMPACT_ATOMS: atom_id res chain seq x y z
N MET A 1 15.11 71.04 -4.79
CA MET A 1 14.41 69.93 -4.08
C MET A 1 14.83 68.62 -4.73
N ALA A 2 14.97 67.54 -3.95
CA ALA A 2 15.10 66.13 -4.38
C ALA A 2 16.05 65.76 -5.57
N PRO A 3 17.22 65.12 -5.32
CA PRO A 3 17.93 64.29 -6.32
C PRO A 3 17.14 62.97 -6.62
N ALA A 4 17.27 62.23 -7.73
CA ALA A 4 18.44 61.62 -8.43
C ALA A 4 19.16 60.53 -7.58
N ASN A 5 19.63 59.36 -8.07
CA ASN A 5 19.69 58.68 -9.40
C ASN A 5 19.99 57.15 -9.17
N CYS A 6 19.96 56.15 -10.09
CA CYS A 6 19.63 55.93 -11.53
C CYS A 6 18.43 54.94 -11.65
N ASP A 7 18.04 54.18 -12.68
CA ASP A 7 18.50 53.60 -13.99
C ASP A 7 19.56 52.46 -14.05
N SER A 8 19.12 51.20 -13.87
CA SER A 8 19.65 50.00 -14.56
C SER A 8 18.61 48.85 -14.50
N ARG A 9 17.79 48.53 -15.52
CA ARG A 9 17.99 48.09 -16.93
C ARG A 9 18.12 46.57 -17.13
N TRP A 10 17.06 46.01 -17.74
CA TRP A 10 17.02 44.78 -18.58
C TRP A 10 17.31 43.42 -17.89
N THR A 11 16.72 42.29 -18.28
CA THR A 11 15.74 41.98 -19.35
C THR A 11 14.92 40.74 -18.98
N PHE A 12 13.67 40.63 -19.43
CA PHE A 12 13.11 39.35 -19.91
C PHE A 12 11.91 39.62 -20.84
N GLU A 13 11.83 38.89 -21.97
CA GLU A 13 10.84 39.15 -23.02
C GLU A 13 9.71 38.11 -23.08
N LEU A 14 8.49 38.64 -23.23
CA LEU A 14 7.36 38.15 -24.04
C LEU A 14 7.18 36.63 -24.32
N LEU A 15 6.03 36.11 -23.86
CA LEU A 15 5.29 35.02 -24.54
C LEU A 15 3.80 35.43 -24.72
N PRO A 16 3.03 34.81 -25.65
CA PRO A 16 2.24 35.61 -26.60
C PRO A 16 0.73 35.84 -26.31
N TYR A 17 0.21 36.84 -27.02
CA TYR A 17 -1.12 37.47 -26.95
C TYR A 17 -2.38 36.59 -27.18
N THR A 18 -2.25 35.27 -27.31
CA THR A 18 -3.36 34.38 -27.72
C THR A 18 -4.31 33.98 -26.59
N TRP A 19 -3.90 34.11 -25.32
CA TRP A 19 -4.69 33.68 -24.16
C TRP A 19 -5.83 34.63 -23.76
N GLN A 20 -5.62 35.96 -23.79
CA GLN A 20 -6.63 36.94 -23.33
C GLN A 20 -7.99 36.80 -24.05
N ARG A 21 -7.98 36.53 -25.36
CA ARG A 21 -9.21 36.37 -26.16
C ARG A 21 -10.00 35.09 -25.85
N ARG A 22 -9.40 34.07 -25.22
CA ARG A 22 -10.14 32.89 -24.71
C ARG A 22 -10.78 33.21 -23.36
N PHE A 23 -10.06 33.88 -22.46
CA PHE A 23 -10.56 34.23 -21.13
C PHE A 23 -11.77 35.19 -21.18
N GLN A 24 -11.71 36.22 -22.03
CA GLN A 24 -12.84 37.14 -22.22
C GLN A 24 -14.10 36.46 -22.79
N ARG A 25 -13.95 35.47 -23.68
CA ARG A 25 -15.10 34.71 -24.21
C ARG A 25 -15.74 33.81 -23.16
N PHE A 26 -14.94 33.21 -22.28
CA PHE A 26 -15.43 32.37 -21.19
C PHE A 26 -16.26 33.19 -20.18
N LEU A 27 -15.77 34.38 -19.80
CA LEU A 27 -16.51 35.32 -18.94
C LEU A 27 -17.84 35.78 -19.55
N LEU A 28 -17.89 36.05 -20.86
CA LEU A 28 -19.11 36.48 -21.53
C LEU A 28 -20.18 35.37 -21.57
N SER A 29 -19.78 34.12 -21.78
CA SER A 29 -20.70 32.97 -21.69
C SER A 29 -21.22 32.74 -20.27
N LEU A 30 -20.39 32.95 -19.25
CA LEU A 30 -20.79 32.79 -17.85
C LEU A 30 -21.82 33.85 -17.43
N LEU A 31 -21.65 35.10 -17.88
CA LEU A 31 -22.60 36.20 -17.64
C LEU A 31 -23.97 35.96 -18.31
N LEU A 32 -24.01 35.33 -19.49
CA LEU A 32 -25.28 35.00 -20.15
C LEU A 32 -26.09 33.94 -19.40
N LEU A 33 -25.45 32.92 -18.79
CA LEU A 33 -26.17 31.91 -18.01
C LEU A 33 -26.80 32.48 -16.73
N VAL A 34 -26.13 33.44 -16.06
CA VAL A 34 -26.67 34.08 -14.86
C VAL A 34 -27.87 34.98 -15.19
N ALA A 35 -27.84 35.66 -16.34
CA ALA A 35 -28.94 36.52 -16.79
C ALA A 35 -30.26 35.74 -17.04
N THR A 36 -30.18 34.48 -17.47
CA THR A 36 -31.37 33.64 -17.70
C THR A 36 -32.06 33.11 -16.42
N SER A 37 -31.49 33.32 -15.23
CA SER A 37 -32.06 32.83 -13.96
C SER A 37 -32.68 33.93 -13.07
N LEU A 38 -32.80 35.17 -13.58
CA LEU A 38 -33.26 36.34 -12.81
C LEU A 38 -34.43 37.11 -13.46
N LEU A 39 -35.14 36.50 -14.43
CA LEU A 39 -36.34 37.07 -15.07
C LEU A 39 -37.54 36.11 -14.96
N ALA A 40 -37.92 35.76 -13.73
CA ALA A 40 -39.09 34.92 -13.46
C ALA A 40 -39.69 35.12 -12.05
N LEU A 41 -39.84 36.36 -11.56
CA LEU A 41 -40.59 36.68 -10.34
C LEU A 41 -40.92 38.19 -10.23
N ASP A 42 -42.07 38.62 -10.76
CA ASP A 42 -42.96 39.63 -10.14
C ASP A 42 -44.24 39.85 -10.97
N GLY A 43 -45.33 40.27 -10.30
CA GLY A 43 -46.61 40.66 -10.92
C GLY A 43 -47.84 39.85 -10.46
N ALA A 44 -48.80 40.50 -9.79
CA ALA A 44 -49.98 39.86 -9.18
C ALA A 44 -51.25 40.75 -9.29
N SER A 45 -52.45 40.19 -9.07
CA SER A 45 -53.59 40.88 -8.38
C SER A 45 -54.82 39.97 -8.10
N ALA A 46 -55.73 40.47 -7.24
CA ALA A 46 -57.04 39.96 -6.78
C ALA A 46 -57.01 38.76 -5.77
N ALA A 47 -57.41 38.84 -4.49
CA ALA A 47 -58.62 39.43 -3.82
C ALA A 47 -59.89 38.54 -3.98
N THR A 48 -60.73 38.24 -2.97
CA THR A 48 -60.97 38.81 -1.61
C THR A 48 -61.55 37.69 -0.64
N PRO A 49 -61.98 37.88 0.64
CA PRO A 49 -61.54 36.98 1.74
C PRO A 49 -62.60 36.50 2.79
N LEU A 50 -62.13 35.85 3.88
CA LEU A 50 -62.81 35.55 5.18
C LEU A 50 -63.89 34.41 5.13
N SER A 51 -64.30 33.71 6.20
CA SER A 51 -64.11 33.86 7.67
C SER A 51 -64.11 32.46 8.40
N PRO A 52 -64.34 32.22 9.73
CA PRO A 52 -63.46 31.32 10.50
C PRO A 52 -64.10 30.10 11.23
N VAL A 53 -63.25 29.45 12.04
CA VAL A 53 -63.44 28.28 12.93
C VAL A 53 -64.63 28.36 13.91
N PRO A 54 -65.27 27.21 14.21
CA PRO A 54 -65.73 26.88 15.57
C PRO A 54 -65.15 25.55 16.11
N GLN A 55 -65.04 25.44 17.44
CA GLN A 55 -64.65 24.22 18.16
C GLN A 55 -65.87 23.37 18.58
N SER A 56 -65.61 22.16 19.07
CA SER A 56 -66.58 21.11 19.43
C SER A 56 -67.55 21.43 20.58
N PRO A 57 -68.73 20.80 20.57
CA PRO A 57 -69.30 20.17 21.78
C PRO A 57 -69.64 18.67 21.51
N PRO A 58 -70.38 17.90 22.35
CA PRO A 58 -69.72 16.80 23.08
C PRO A 58 -70.28 15.40 22.78
N ALA A 59 -69.66 14.39 23.42
CA ALA A 59 -69.88 12.96 23.14
C ALA A 59 -71.31 12.43 23.39
N ARG A 60 -71.70 11.43 22.59
CA ARG A 60 -72.76 10.46 22.93
C ARG A 60 -72.41 9.04 22.48
N SER A 61 -72.89 8.08 23.27
CA SER A 61 -72.73 6.64 23.11
C SER A 61 -73.02 6.13 21.68
N LEU A 62 -72.18 5.21 21.21
CA LEU A 62 -72.47 4.35 20.05
C LEU A 62 -72.32 2.88 20.45
N THR A 63 -73.39 2.11 20.22
CA THR A 63 -73.43 0.65 20.34
C THR A 63 -72.87 0.00 19.07
N SER A 64 -72.31 -1.20 19.21
CA SER A 64 -71.54 -1.89 18.16
C SER A 64 -72.39 -2.50 17.03
N PRO A 65 -72.03 -2.28 15.76
CA PRO A 65 -72.30 -3.18 14.63
C PRO A 65 -71.04 -4.00 14.24
N PRO A 66 -71.16 -5.03 13.38
CA PRO A 66 -70.16 -6.11 13.29
C PRO A 66 -68.98 -5.88 12.33
N LEU A 67 -67.93 -6.68 12.54
CA LEU A 67 -66.68 -6.70 11.77
C LEU A 67 -66.87 -7.18 10.32
N LEU A 68 -66.44 -6.37 9.35
CA LEU A 68 -65.99 -6.88 8.05
C LEU A 68 -64.49 -7.24 8.13
N ARG A 69 -64.11 -8.39 7.57
CA ARG A 69 -62.69 -8.76 7.43
C ARG A 69 -62.03 -7.95 6.32
N SER A 70 -60.88 -7.35 6.61
CA SER A 70 -59.94 -6.86 5.61
C SER A 70 -59.24 -8.02 4.88
N PRO A 71 -58.76 -7.82 3.63
CA PRO A 71 -58.00 -8.84 2.92
C PRO A 71 -56.66 -9.13 3.59
N LEU A 72 -56.20 -10.38 3.53
CA LEU A 72 -54.84 -10.75 3.93
C LEU A 72 -53.81 -10.11 2.98
N PRO A 73 -52.69 -9.56 3.49
CA PRO A 73 -51.58 -9.17 2.63
C PRO A 73 -50.98 -10.42 1.97
N GLN A 74 -50.72 -10.34 0.66
CA GLN A 74 -50.00 -11.41 -0.04
C GLN A 74 -48.57 -11.51 0.52
N PRO A 75 -48.02 -12.74 0.72
CA PRO A 75 -46.64 -12.89 1.14
C PRO A 75 -45.71 -12.40 0.03
N MET A 76 -44.81 -11.47 0.36
CA MET A 76 -43.69 -11.15 -0.52
C MET A 76 -42.86 -12.41 -0.70
N ILE A 77 -42.70 -12.89 -1.94
CA ILE A 77 -41.81 -14.01 -2.24
C ILE A 77 -40.39 -13.52 -2.02
N ALA A 78 -39.76 -13.95 -0.93
CA ALA A 78 -38.36 -13.66 -0.66
C ALA A 78 -37.50 -14.23 -1.80
N ALA A 79 -36.67 -13.40 -2.43
CA ALA A 79 -35.78 -13.83 -3.51
C ALA A 79 -34.84 -14.94 -3.00
N SER A 80 -34.88 -16.09 -3.64
CA SER A 80 -34.15 -17.29 -3.22
C SER A 80 -32.66 -17.16 -3.51
N VAL A 81 -31.90 -16.71 -2.51
CA VAL A 81 -30.44 -16.64 -2.55
C VAL A 81 -29.87 -18.04 -2.84
N LEU A 82 -29.23 -18.19 -4.00
CA LEU A 82 -28.68 -19.45 -4.45
C LEU A 82 -27.33 -19.70 -3.75
N ARG A 83 -27.26 -20.76 -2.94
CA ARG A 83 -26.01 -21.21 -2.31
C ARG A 83 -25.27 -22.17 -3.24
N ILE A 84 -24.04 -21.84 -3.61
CA ILE A 84 -23.13 -22.72 -4.35
C ILE A 84 -21.84 -22.99 -3.59
N TYR A 85 -21.17 -24.10 -3.91
CA TYR A 85 -19.83 -24.42 -3.44
C TYR A 85 -18.85 -24.29 -4.61
N ILE A 86 -17.76 -23.55 -4.42
CA ILE A 86 -16.77 -23.25 -5.45
C ILE A 86 -15.41 -23.75 -4.96
N GLN A 87 -14.70 -24.47 -5.84
CA GLN A 87 -13.26 -24.68 -5.74
C GLN A 87 -12.57 -23.93 -6.88
N GLY A 88 -11.46 -23.26 -6.58
CA GLY A 88 -10.80 -22.38 -7.53
C GLY A 88 -9.46 -21.82 -7.06
N LYS A 89 -8.79 -21.07 -7.94
CA LYS A 89 -7.61 -20.27 -7.60
C LYS A 89 -8.04 -18.89 -7.13
N LEU A 90 -7.65 -18.49 -5.92
CA LEU A 90 -7.91 -17.15 -5.40
C LEU A 90 -7.02 -16.13 -6.11
N GLN A 91 -7.59 -15.02 -6.54
CA GLN A 91 -6.92 -13.97 -7.30
C GLN A 91 -7.41 -12.59 -6.82
N TYR A 92 -6.59 -11.58 -7.06
CA TYR A 92 -6.85 -10.18 -6.73
C TYR A 92 -6.60 -9.30 -7.95
N ARG A 93 -7.35 -8.22 -8.13
CA ARG A 93 -7.14 -7.23 -9.19
C ARG A 93 -6.95 -5.86 -8.55
N THR A 94 -5.89 -5.15 -8.91
CA THR A 94 -5.35 -3.95 -8.22
C THR A 94 -6.16 -2.66 -8.46
N THR A 95 -7.50 -2.73 -8.48
CA THR A 95 -8.37 -1.58 -8.69
C THR A 95 -8.31 -0.62 -7.51
N GLN A 96 -7.96 0.65 -7.73
CA GLN A 96 -8.14 1.70 -6.72
C GLN A 96 -9.61 2.19 -6.70
N PRO A 97 -10.19 2.55 -5.55
CA PRO A 97 -9.58 2.55 -4.20
C PRO A 97 -9.66 1.19 -3.48
N ILE A 98 -10.41 0.20 -3.99
CA ILE A 98 -10.54 -1.13 -3.38
C ILE A 98 -10.39 -2.20 -4.47
N GLY A 99 -9.40 -3.09 -4.29
CA GLY A 99 -9.10 -4.15 -5.23
C GLY A 99 -10.18 -5.24 -5.29
N THR A 100 -10.39 -5.80 -6.48
CA THR A 100 -11.45 -6.80 -6.72
C THR A 100 -10.93 -8.21 -6.41
N TRP A 101 -11.62 -8.93 -5.52
CA TRP A 101 -11.32 -10.34 -5.22
C TRP A 101 -12.05 -11.27 -6.18
N LEU A 102 -11.35 -12.29 -6.67
CA LEU A 102 -11.82 -13.19 -7.73
C LEU A 102 -11.47 -14.66 -7.39
N LEU A 103 -12.36 -15.57 -7.76
CA LEU A 103 -12.14 -17.02 -7.68
C LEU A 103 -12.43 -17.67 -9.04
N THR A 104 -11.38 -17.94 -9.82
CA THR A 104 -11.51 -18.71 -11.07
C THR A 104 -11.65 -20.18 -10.74
N SER A 105 -12.72 -20.81 -11.23
CA SER A 105 -12.98 -22.23 -10.96
C SER A 105 -11.92 -23.15 -11.60
N ILE A 106 -11.54 -24.22 -10.89
CA ILE A 106 -10.69 -25.28 -11.44
C ILE A 106 -11.46 -26.31 -12.29
N ASN A 107 -12.80 -26.28 -12.28
CA ASN A 107 -13.65 -27.32 -12.89
C ASN A 107 -13.88 -27.12 -14.40
N GLY A 108 -12.85 -26.73 -15.16
CA GLY A 108 -12.86 -26.62 -16.62
C GLY A 108 -13.63 -25.43 -17.21
N SER A 109 -14.70 -24.97 -16.58
CA SER A 109 -15.36 -23.71 -16.95
C SER A 109 -14.50 -22.52 -16.51
N ARG A 110 -14.25 -21.56 -17.43
CA ARG A 110 -13.58 -20.27 -17.15
C ARG A 110 -14.42 -19.30 -16.28
N SER A 111 -15.36 -19.83 -15.50
CA SER A 111 -16.19 -19.07 -14.57
C SER A 111 -15.34 -18.46 -13.46
N SER A 112 -15.07 -17.16 -13.57
CA SER A 112 -14.53 -16.33 -12.49
C SER A 112 -15.69 -15.79 -11.65
N TYR A 113 -15.61 -15.98 -10.33
CA TYR A 113 -16.60 -15.48 -9.39
C TYR A 113 -16.03 -14.27 -8.64
N THR A 114 -16.75 -13.15 -8.64
CA THR A 114 -16.37 -11.95 -7.88
C THR A 114 -16.75 -12.15 -6.41
N LEU A 115 -15.81 -11.93 -5.51
CA LEU A 115 -16.00 -12.09 -4.07
C LEU A 115 -16.18 -10.71 -3.40
N PRO A 116 -16.99 -10.60 -2.33
CA PRO A 116 -17.29 -9.31 -1.70
C PRO A 116 -16.16 -8.78 -0.79
N ASN A 117 -15.20 -9.63 -0.43
CA ASN A 117 -14.06 -9.33 0.44
C ASN A 117 -12.98 -10.41 0.30
N GLN A 118 -11.85 -10.21 0.97
CA GLN A 118 -10.78 -11.20 1.06
C GLN A 118 -11.26 -12.42 1.88
N PRO A 119 -11.17 -13.66 1.36
CA PRO A 119 -11.56 -14.84 2.12
C PRO A 119 -10.66 -15.05 3.34
N VAL A 120 -11.28 -15.31 4.51
CA VAL A 120 -10.58 -15.72 5.74
C VAL A 120 -10.62 -17.23 5.88
N ASP A 121 -9.46 -17.88 6.04
CA ASP A 121 -9.36 -19.32 6.24
C ASP A 121 -9.92 -19.72 7.60
N VAL A 122 -10.98 -20.52 7.61
CA VAL A 122 -11.70 -20.91 8.83
C VAL A 122 -10.99 -22.00 9.65
N LEU A 123 -9.73 -22.37 9.37
CA LEU A 123 -8.88 -23.15 10.30
C LEU A 123 -7.97 -22.21 11.12
N SER A 124 -7.32 -21.26 10.45
CA SER A 124 -6.31 -20.38 11.02
C SER A 124 -6.85 -19.03 11.51
N GLY A 125 -8.06 -18.64 11.08
CA GLY A 125 -8.64 -17.33 11.35
C GLY A 125 -7.93 -16.18 10.63
N ARG A 126 -7.13 -16.47 9.60
CA ARG A 126 -6.31 -15.50 8.86
C ARG A 126 -6.81 -15.31 7.43
N GLU A 127 -6.62 -14.10 6.92
CA GLU A 127 -6.88 -13.78 5.52
C GLU A 127 -6.04 -14.63 4.57
N ILE A 128 -6.65 -15.11 3.49
CA ILE A 128 -5.98 -15.93 2.48
C ILE A 128 -5.41 -14.99 1.41
N SER A 129 -4.09 -14.99 1.24
CA SER A 129 -3.42 -14.28 0.14
C SER A 129 -3.74 -14.91 -1.22
N PRO A 130 -3.74 -14.14 -2.33
CA PRO A 130 -4.02 -14.69 -3.65
C PRO A 130 -2.93 -15.69 -4.11
N GLY A 131 -3.24 -16.42 -5.19
CA GLY A 131 -2.41 -17.50 -5.72
C GLY A 131 -2.62 -18.86 -5.05
N ARG A 132 -3.26 -18.90 -3.87
CA ARG A 132 -3.71 -20.13 -3.19
C ARG A 132 -4.86 -20.79 -3.95
N GLY A 133 -4.91 -22.12 -3.96
CA GLY A 133 -6.14 -22.84 -4.29
C GLY A 133 -7.02 -22.92 -3.05
N ILE A 134 -8.28 -22.49 -3.17
CA ILE A 134 -9.25 -22.45 -2.07
C ILE A 134 -10.55 -23.16 -2.44
N SER A 135 -11.31 -23.53 -1.41
CA SER A 135 -12.74 -23.80 -1.54
C SER A 135 -13.55 -22.88 -0.64
N LEU A 136 -14.73 -22.44 -1.09
CA LEU A 136 -15.67 -21.65 -0.28
C LEU A 136 -17.14 -21.94 -0.63
N THR A 137 -18.04 -21.57 0.28
CA THR A 137 -19.45 -21.35 -0.03
C THR A 137 -19.60 -19.92 -0.57
N CYS A 138 -20.26 -19.77 -1.72
CA CYS A 138 -20.68 -18.48 -2.27
C CYS A 138 -22.21 -18.40 -2.27
N PHE A 139 -22.73 -17.21 -1.97
CA PHE A 139 -24.15 -16.89 -2.04
C PHE A 139 -24.39 -15.97 -3.23
N LEU A 140 -25.17 -16.41 -4.20
CA LEU A 140 -25.52 -15.64 -5.40
C LEU A 140 -26.94 -15.06 -5.29
N PRO A 141 -27.17 -13.80 -5.72
CA PRO A 141 -28.53 -13.25 -5.82
C PRO A 141 -29.45 -14.06 -6.73
N ASN A 142 -28.91 -14.68 -7.80
CA ASN A 142 -29.61 -15.61 -8.68
C ASN A 142 -28.63 -16.44 -9.52
N ALA A 143 -29.14 -17.46 -10.23
CA ALA A 143 -28.33 -18.40 -11.02
C ALA A 143 -27.60 -17.82 -12.25
N SER A 144 -27.93 -16.60 -12.69
CA SER A 144 -27.28 -15.95 -13.86
C SER A 144 -26.14 -15.00 -13.46
N THR A 145 -25.88 -14.83 -12.16
CA THR A 145 -24.80 -13.98 -11.64
C THR A 145 -23.58 -14.78 -11.22
N THR A 146 -22.39 -14.20 -11.39
CA THR A 146 -21.11 -14.74 -10.83
C THR A 146 -20.60 -13.91 -9.65
N THR A 147 -21.32 -12.86 -9.23
CA THR A 147 -20.98 -12.01 -8.09
C THR A 147 -21.56 -12.58 -6.79
N CYS A 148 -20.71 -13.00 -5.87
CA CYS A 148 -21.10 -13.48 -4.55
C CYS A 148 -21.53 -12.28 -3.67
N SER A 149 -22.77 -12.28 -3.18
CA SER A 149 -23.24 -11.30 -2.19
C SER A 149 -22.69 -11.57 -0.77
N ASN A 150 -22.31 -12.82 -0.49
CA ASN A 150 -21.60 -13.23 0.72
C ASN A 150 -20.74 -14.47 0.43
N ILE A 151 -19.72 -14.71 1.24
CA ILE A 151 -18.90 -15.93 1.23
C ILE A 151 -18.72 -16.50 2.64
N THR A 152 -18.71 -17.82 2.78
CA THR A 152 -18.43 -18.50 4.07
C THR A 152 -17.63 -19.79 3.86
N ASN A 153 -17.10 -20.35 4.95
CA ASN A 153 -16.40 -21.64 4.95
C ASN A 153 -15.18 -21.69 4.00
N ALA A 154 -14.47 -20.57 3.84
CA ALA A 154 -13.26 -20.52 3.03
C ALA A 154 -12.14 -21.37 3.68
N ARG A 155 -11.58 -22.29 2.90
CA ARG A 155 -10.50 -23.21 3.30
C ARG A 155 -9.40 -23.18 2.25
N ILE A 156 -8.15 -23.12 2.66
CA ILE A 156 -7.02 -23.40 1.76
C ILE A 156 -7.03 -24.90 1.43
N ILE A 157 -7.08 -25.24 0.13
CA ILE A 157 -7.01 -26.63 -0.37
C ILE A 157 -5.71 -26.91 -1.15
N GLN A 158 -5.02 -25.87 -1.62
CA GLN A 158 -3.74 -25.99 -2.31
C GLN A 158 -2.82 -24.81 -1.95
N ALA A 159 -1.53 -25.10 -1.78
CA ALA A 159 -0.52 -24.06 -1.60
C ALA A 159 -0.41 -23.14 -2.83
N ALA A 160 0.16 -21.95 -2.63
CA ALA A 160 0.54 -21.09 -3.76
C ALA A 160 1.72 -21.72 -4.51
N MET A 161 1.67 -21.70 -5.84
CA MET A 161 2.80 -22.11 -6.68
C MET A 161 3.95 -21.10 -6.57
N PRO A 162 5.22 -21.52 -6.73
CA PRO A 162 6.35 -20.60 -6.79
C PRO A 162 6.20 -19.55 -7.90
N ILE A 163 6.65 -18.32 -7.62
CA ILE A 163 6.65 -17.17 -8.55
C ILE A 163 7.82 -17.28 -9.57
N GLN A 164 8.34 -18.48 -9.80
CA GLN A 164 9.44 -18.73 -10.73
C GLN A 164 8.94 -18.71 -12.18
N THR A 165 9.57 -17.89 -13.01
CA THR A 165 9.16 -17.59 -14.40
C THR A 165 10.30 -17.84 -15.38
N THR A 166 11.13 -18.85 -15.10
CA THR A 166 12.25 -19.24 -15.93
C THR A 166 11.83 -20.10 -17.11
N ASN A 167 12.41 -19.83 -18.27
CA ASN A 167 12.20 -20.49 -19.56
C ASN A 167 10.73 -20.51 -20.02
N ILE A 168 10.01 -19.40 -19.82
CA ILE A 168 8.62 -19.24 -20.27
C ILE A 168 8.51 -18.34 -21.51
N THR A 169 7.61 -18.73 -22.42
CA THR A 169 7.29 -18.00 -23.65
C THR A 169 5.82 -17.62 -23.64
N LEU A 170 5.53 -16.32 -23.62
CA LEU A 170 4.15 -15.82 -23.59
C LEU A 170 3.59 -15.61 -24.98
N ARG A 171 2.56 -16.40 -25.33
CA ARG A 171 1.70 -16.15 -26.48
C ARG A 171 0.66 -15.10 -26.05
N VAL A 172 0.85 -13.84 -26.43
CA VAL A 172 -0.01 -12.72 -25.99
C VAL A 172 -0.99 -12.32 -27.10
N LEU A 173 -2.27 -12.22 -26.76
CA LEU A 173 -3.28 -11.57 -27.60
C LEU A 173 -3.56 -10.17 -27.08
N VAL A 174 -3.29 -9.14 -27.87
CA VAL A 174 -3.57 -7.74 -27.54
C VAL A 174 -4.84 -7.31 -28.29
N MET A 175 -5.91 -7.07 -27.54
CA MET A 175 -7.21 -6.63 -28.04
C MET A 175 -7.33 -5.12 -27.85
N VAL A 176 -7.40 -4.37 -28.94
CA VAL A 176 -7.57 -2.92 -28.94
C VAL A 176 -9.06 -2.62 -29.07
N VAL A 177 -9.67 -2.26 -27.94
CA VAL A 177 -11.12 -2.29 -27.75
C VAL A 177 -11.74 -0.93 -28.10
N SER A 178 -12.85 -0.98 -28.85
CA SER A 178 -13.69 0.16 -29.21
C SER A 178 -15.16 -0.14 -28.88
N LEU A 179 -15.97 0.92 -28.71
CA LEU A 179 -17.39 0.76 -28.39
C LEU A 179 -18.29 1.01 -29.60
N ASN A 180 -19.28 0.12 -29.78
CA ASN A 180 -20.32 0.24 -30.80
C ASN A 180 -21.00 1.62 -30.78
N LYS A 181 -21.27 2.16 -31.96
CA LYS A 181 -21.80 3.53 -32.11
C LYS A 181 -23.21 3.66 -31.54
N SER A 182 -23.37 4.47 -30.49
CA SER A 182 -24.67 4.76 -29.87
C SER A 182 -24.83 6.26 -29.57
N SER A 183 -26.00 6.68 -29.06
CA SER A 183 -26.24 8.04 -28.57
C SER A 183 -25.38 8.37 -27.33
N GLU A 184 -25.18 7.39 -26.45
CA GLU A 184 -24.38 7.51 -25.22
C GLU A 184 -22.86 7.50 -25.52
N CYS A 185 -22.38 6.46 -26.21
CA CYS A 185 -20.97 6.30 -26.49
C CYS A 185 -20.46 7.21 -27.61
N LYS A 186 -21.34 7.73 -28.48
CA LYS A 186 -20.95 8.18 -29.84
C LYS A 186 -20.11 7.06 -30.49
N SER A 187 -19.06 7.38 -31.23
CA SER A 187 -18.02 6.42 -31.61
C SER A 187 -16.78 6.62 -30.73
N ARG A 188 -16.65 5.86 -29.64
CA ARG A 188 -15.41 5.76 -28.85
C ARG A 188 -14.50 4.73 -29.52
N GLY A 189 -13.49 5.21 -30.24
CA GLY A 189 -12.43 4.36 -30.79
C GLY A 189 -11.58 3.72 -29.70
N GLY A 190 -10.81 2.70 -30.07
CA GLY A 190 -9.64 2.27 -29.29
C GLY A 190 -8.41 3.09 -29.67
N ALA A 191 -7.25 2.66 -29.19
CA ALA A 191 -5.96 3.15 -29.69
C ALA A 191 -5.77 2.82 -31.19
N ASP A 192 -4.79 3.46 -31.81
CA ASP A 192 -4.28 3.05 -33.13
C ASP A 192 -3.60 1.67 -33.01
N VAL A 193 -4.15 0.67 -33.71
CA VAL A 193 -3.69 -0.73 -33.69
C VAL A 193 -2.23 -0.84 -34.13
N THR A 194 -1.82 -0.10 -35.16
CA THR A 194 -0.45 -0.11 -35.69
C THR A 194 0.53 0.55 -34.72
N GLN A 195 0.10 1.58 -33.98
CA GLN A 195 0.92 2.17 -32.91
C GLN A 195 1.08 1.22 -31.71
N VAL A 196 0.03 0.48 -31.32
CA VAL A 196 0.12 -0.54 -30.26
C VAL A 196 0.98 -1.73 -30.72
N GLU A 197 0.83 -2.20 -31.95
CA GLU A 197 1.67 -3.25 -32.54
C GLU A 197 3.15 -2.83 -32.60
N SER A 198 3.42 -1.61 -33.05
CA SER A 198 4.77 -1.04 -33.03
C SER A 198 5.32 -0.87 -31.60
N ALA A 199 4.48 -0.67 -30.59
CA ALA A 199 4.91 -0.60 -29.19
C ALA A 199 5.28 -1.97 -28.61
N PHE A 200 4.62 -3.05 -29.04
CA PHE A 200 4.98 -4.42 -28.62
C PHE A 200 6.14 -5.03 -29.42
N LEU A 201 6.07 -4.96 -30.76
CA LEU A 201 6.92 -5.74 -31.67
C LEU A 201 8.06 -4.94 -32.31
N GLY A 202 7.93 -3.61 -32.39
CA GLY A 202 8.92 -2.73 -32.99
C GLY A 202 10.28 -2.77 -32.26
N PRO A 203 11.37 -2.23 -32.86
CA PRO A 203 12.69 -2.27 -32.25
C PRO A 203 12.71 -1.56 -30.89
N ASN A 204 13.07 -2.29 -29.84
CA ASN A 204 13.02 -1.84 -28.45
C ASN A 204 11.58 -1.66 -27.91
N GLY A 205 10.60 -2.36 -28.50
CA GLY A 205 9.26 -2.48 -27.97
C GLY A 205 9.19 -3.33 -26.70
N HIS A 206 7.97 -3.54 -26.18
CA HIS A 206 7.74 -4.27 -24.93
C HIS A 206 8.31 -5.70 -24.96
N ALA A 207 8.25 -6.39 -26.10
CA ALA A 207 8.83 -7.73 -26.23
C ALA A 207 10.36 -7.76 -26.07
N ASP A 208 11.07 -6.72 -26.55
CA ASP A 208 12.53 -6.60 -26.35
C ASP A 208 12.85 -6.20 -24.90
N PHE A 209 12.01 -5.37 -24.27
CA PHE A 209 12.17 -4.98 -22.86
C PHE A 209 12.02 -6.20 -21.93
N PHE A 210 11.00 -7.04 -22.17
CA PHE A 210 10.85 -8.33 -21.48
C PHE A 210 12.07 -9.25 -21.67
N SER A 211 12.52 -9.45 -22.91
CA SER A 211 13.68 -10.31 -23.19
C SER A 211 14.97 -9.78 -22.55
N ASN A 212 15.19 -8.46 -22.55
CA ASN A 212 16.39 -7.85 -21.98
C ASN A 212 16.41 -7.94 -20.45
N CYS A 213 15.29 -7.66 -19.78
CA CYS A 213 15.22 -7.68 -18.32
C CYS A 213 15.22 -9.11 -17.74
N SER A 214 14.75 -10.09 -18.50
CA SER A 214 14.73 -11.50 -18.10
C SER A 214 15.93 -12.32 -18.57
N TYR A 215 16.91 -11.70 -19.23
CA TYR A 215 18.05 -12.38 -19.87
C TYR A 215 17.62 -13.49 -20.86
N GLY A 216 16.46 -13.30 -21.50
CA GLY A 216 15.81 -14.26 -22.39
C GLY A 216 15.03 -15.39 -21.71
N THR A 217 14.96 -15.46 -20.37
CA THR A 217 14.24 -16.54 -19.67
C THR A 217 12.72 -16.33 -19.64
N MET A 218 12.24 -15.10 -19.80
CA MET A 218 10.83 -14.76 -20.02
C MET A 218 10.70 -13.87 -21.24
N VAL A 219 10.11 -14.41 -22.31
CA VAL A 219 9.94 -13.70 -23.60
C VAL A 219 8.49 -13.59 -24.01
N LEU A 220 8.13 -12.50 -24.67
CA LEU A 220 6.88 -12.41 -25.43
C LEU A 220 7.13 -13.02 -26.81
N ASP A 221 6.29 -13.96 -27.24
CA ASP A 221 6.43 -14.65 -28.52
C ASP A 221 6.14 -13.70 -29.68
N LYS A 222 7.17 -13.04 -30.23
CA LYS A 222 7.02 -12.12 -31.36
C LYS A 222 6.40 -12.74 -32.61
N SER A 223 6.44 -14.07 -32.77
CA SER A 223 5.87 -14.75 -33.95
C SER A 223 4.36 -14.95 -33.82
N ASN A 224 3.90 -15.36 -32.63
CA ASN A 224 2.48 -15.64 -32.36
C ASN A 224 1.72 -14.50 -31.69
N LEU A 225 2.40 -13.47 -31.15
CA LEU A 225 1.74 -12.26 -30.64
C LEU A 225 0.93 -11.61 -31.76
N LYS A 226 -0.31 -11.21 -31.46
CA LYS A 226 -1.18 -10.46 -32.36
C LYS A 226 -1.76 -9.25 -31.65
N VAL A 227 -1.85 -8.13 -32.37
CA VAL A 227 -2.59 -6.94 -31.94
C VAL A 227 -3.77 -6.78 -32.90
N VAL A 228 -5.00 -6.72 -32.37
CA VAL A 228 -6.21 -6.71 -33.20
C VAL A 228 -7.25 -5.69 -32.73
N PRO A 229 -7.96 -5.02 -33.67
CA PRO A 229 -9.12 -4.21 -33.32
C PRO A 229 -10.28 -5.10 -32.89
N ILE A 230 -10.96 -4.70 -31.82
CA ILE A 230 -12.14 -5.36 -31.27
C ILE A 230 -13.23 -4.30 -31.06
N VAL A 231 -14.48 -4.64 -31.39
CA VAL A 231 -15.64 -3.77 -31.19
C VAL A 231 -16.64 -4.47 -30.27
N ILE A 232 -16.96 -3.85 -29.13
CA ILE A 232 -17.88 -4.41 -28.13
C ILE A 232 -19.13 -3.53 -27.96
N PRO A 233 -20.23 -4.06 -27.40
CA PRO A 233 -21.41 -3.25 -27.09
C PRO A 233 -21.10 -2.05 -26.18
N CYS A 234 -21.73 -0.91 -26.48
CA CYS A 234 -21.77 0.22 -25.53
C CYS A 234 -22.65 -0.20 -24.34
N LEU A 235 -22.06 -0.30 -23.14
CA LEU A 235 -22.73 -0.72 -21.91
C LEU A 235 -22.44 0.27 -20.78
N ALA A 236 -23.46 0.60 -19.99
CA ALA A 236 -23.36 1.54 -18.87
C ALA A 236 -22.33 1.08 -17.81
N GLU A 237 -22.18 -0.23 -17.59
CA GLU A 237 -21.15 -0.75 -16.67
C GLU A 237 -19.73 -0.45 -17.16
N ILE A 238 -19.53 -0.32 -18.48
CA ILE A 238 -18.22 -0.01 -19.07
C ILE A 238 -17.97 1.50 -19.03
N THR A 239 -18.95 2.31 -19.45
CA THR A 239 -18.81 3.77 -19.55
C THR A 239 -18.77 4.45 -18.17
N ALA A 240 -19.72 4.13 -17.28
CA ALA A 240 -19.84 4.77 -15.98
C ALA A 240 -18.95 4.15 -14.90
N ASN A 241 -18.78 2.82 -14.91
CA ASN A 241 -18.20 2.09 -13.78
C ASN A 241 -16.83 1.44 -14.07
N CYS A 242 -16.23 1.68 -15.24
CA CYS A 242 -14.97 1.05 -15.69
C CYS A 242 -14.95 -0.49 -15.50
N ASN A 243 -16.07 -1.18 -15.81
CA ASN A 243 -16.17 -2.62 -15.54
C ASN A 243 -15.29 -3.43 -16.51
N VAL A 244 -14.07 -3.74 -16.06
CA VAL A 244 -13.06 -4.48 -16.82
C VAL A 244 -13.41 -5.95 -17.08
N ASP A 245 -14.25 -6.59 -16.25
CA ASP A 245 -14.78 -7.92 -16.52
C ASP A 245 -15.72 -7.90 -17.73
N LYS A 246 -16.59 -6.89 -17.84
CA LYS A 246 -17.46 -6.67 -19.01
C LYS A 246 -16.63 -6.35 -20.26
N ILE A 247 -15.56 -5.56 -20.14
CA ILE A 247 -14.62 -5.32 -21.24
C ILE A 247 -13.97 -6.63 -21.70
N GLY A 248 -13.42 -7.42 -20.77
CA GLY A 248 -12.73 -8.67 -21.08
C GLY A 248 -13.64 -9.70 -21.74
N ILE A 249 -14.76 -10.02 -21.08
CA ILE A 249 -15.73 -11.01 -21.57
C ILE A 249 -16.26 -10.64 -22.95
N ASN A 250 -16.68 -9.38 -23.17
CA ASN A 250 -17.19 -8.98 -24.49
C ASN A 250 -16.09 -8.94 -25.56
N SER A 251 -14.82 -8.70 -25.19
CA SER A 251 -13.72 -8.64 -26.15
C SER A 251 -13.30 -10.03 -26.66
N GLN A 252 -13.54 -11.10 -25.88
CA GLN A 252 -13.24 -12.47 -26.29
C GLN A 252 -14.27 -13.08 -27.27
N LEU A 253 -15.38 -12.41 -27.56
CA LEU A 253 -16.46 -12.95 -28.42
C LEU A 253 -16.31 -12.61 -29.92
N PRO A 254 -16.08 -11.35 -30.36
CA PRO A 254 -16.07 -10.96 -31.77
C PRO A 254 -14.66 -11.03 -32.38
N LEU A 255 -13.97 -12.17 -32.23
CA LEU A 255 -12.59 -12.32 -32.69
C LEU A 255 -12.48 -12.36 -34.22
N PRO A 256 -11.42 -11.78 -34.81
CA PRO A 256 -11.08 -11.98 -36.22
C PRO A 256 -10.86 -13.45 -36.57
N THR A 257 -11.19 -13.83 -37.81
CA THR A 257 -11.00 -15.19 -38.33
C THR A 257 -9.55 -15.66 -38.16
N GLY A 258 -9.36 -16.86 -37.60
CA GLY A 258 -8.04 -17.42 -37.31
C GLY A 258 -7.48 -17.08 -35.92
N ILE A 259 -8.23 -16.36 -35.08
CA ILE A 259 -7.85 -16.07 -33.68
C ILE A 259 -8.78 -16.82 -32.73
N GLU A 260 -8.18 -17.73 -31.95
CA GLU A 260 -8.87 -18.52 -30.92
C GLU A 260 -8.25 -18.23 -29.56
N ILE A 261 -9.07 -17.94 -28.54
CA ILE A 261 -8.57 -17.56 -27.21
C ILE A 261 -7.65 -18.64 -26.60
N GLY A 262 -7.96 -19.93 -26.79
CA GLY A 262 -7.15 -21.04 -26.26
C GLY A 262 -5.72 -21.13 -26.82
N SER A 263 -5.45 -20.48 -27.95
CA SER A 263 -4.14 -20.46 -28.60
C SER A 263 -3.16 -19.44 -27.98
N TYR A 264 -3.62 -18.65 -27.00
CA TYR A 264 -2.81 -17.66 -26.29
C TYR A 264 -2.71 -18.01 -24.80
N SER A 265 -1.59 -17.64 -24.18
CA SER A 265 -1.39 -17.82 -22.74
C SER A 265 -1.86 -16.61 -21.92
N HIS A 266 -1.79 -15.41 -22.48
CA HIS A 266 -2.12 -14.14 -21.79
C HIS A 266 -2.91 -13.20 -22.72
N TYR A 267 -3.73 -12.34 -22.12
CA TYR A 267 -4.68 -11.46 -22.80
C TYR A 267 -4.52 -10.02 -22.31
N VAL A 268 -4.27 -9.11 -23.23
CA VAL A 268 -4.13 -7.68 -22.96
C VAL A 268 -5.30 -6.94 -23.59
N TYR A 269 -5.99 -6.11 -22.80
CA TYR A 269 -7.09 -5.27 -23.26
C TYR A 269 -6.67 -3.80 -23.23
N VAL A 270 -6.51 -3.19 -24.41
CA VAL A 270 -6.31 -1.74 -24.53
C VAL A 270 -7.69 -1.08 -24.60
N LEU A 271 -8.01 -0.26 -23.61
CA LEU A 271 -9.37 0.24 -23.39
C LEU A 271 -9.86 1.21 -24.49
N PRO A 272 -11.18 1.39 -24.63
CA PRO A 272 -11.76 2.48 -25.41
C PRO A 272 -11.35 3.86 -24.88
N ASP A 273 -11.29 4.84 -25.78
CA ASP A 273 -10.90 6.20 -25.44
C ASP A 273 -11.95 6.97 -24.60
N GLY A 274 -11.45 7.92 -23.80
CA GLY A 274 -12.23 8.82 -22.97
C GLY A 274 -12.98 8.16 -21.80
N LEU A 275 -12.59 6.96 -21.36
CA LEU A 275 -13.20 6.30 -20.19
C LEU A 275 -12.71 6.95 -18.88
N THR A 276 -13.28 8.11 -18.54
CA THR A 276 -12.92 8.90 -17.35
C THR A 276 -13.24 8.25 -16.00
N SER A 277 -13.98 7.13 -16.01
CA SER A 277 -14.24 6.28 -14.85
C SER A 277 -13.07 5.35 -14.50
N CYS A 278 -12.10 5.19 -15.41
CA CYS A 278 -10.89 4.41 -15.20
C CYS A 278 -9.76 5.33 -14.69
N THR A 279 -9.41 5.23 -13.41
CA THR A 279 -8.49 6.15 -12.71
C THR A 279 -7.02 5.69 -12.68
N TRP A 280 -6.71 4.56 -13.31
CA TRP A 280 -5.41 3.89 -13.34
C TRP A 280 -4.86 3.83 -14.77
N PHE A 281 -3.52 3.76 -14.94
CA PHE A 281 -2.90 3.65 -16.28
C PHE A 281 -2.86 2.20 -16.79
N GLY A 282 -2.57 1.25 -15.90
CA GLY A 282 -2.58 -0.18 -16.13
C GLY A 282 -3.29 -0.89 -14.97
N LEU A 283 -3.68 -2.15 -15.19
CA LEU A 283 -4.35 -2.98 -14.20
C LEU A 283 -4.11 -4.47 -14.48
N GLY A 284 -3.54 -5.21 -13.53
CA GLY A 284 -3.24 -6.64 -13.64
C GLY A 284 -4.06 -7.53 -12.70
N MET A 285 -4.15 -8.82 -13.04
CA MET A 285 -4.56 -9.87 -12.09
C MET A 285 -3.34 -10.42 -11.33
N ILE A 286 -3.44 -10.51 -10.01
CA ILE A 286 -2.45 -11.12 -9.11
C ILE A 286 -2.96 -12.46 -8.55
N PRO A 287 -2.32 -13.59 -8.87
CA PRO A 287 -1.76 -13.91 -10.18
C PRO A 287 -2.90 -14.12 -11.21
N GLY A 288 -2.60 -14.30 -12.50
CA GLY A 288 -3.62 -14.49 -13.54
C GLY A 288 -3.06 -14.66 -14.95
N THR A 289 -3.81 -14.18 -15.94
CA THR A 289 -3.44 -14.17 -17.38
C THR A 289 -4.04 -12.97 -18.12
N GLU A 290 -4.60 -12.01 -17.39
CA GLU A 290 -5.32 -10.87 -17.97
C GLU A 290 -4.79 -9.55 -17.44
N THR A 291 -4.80 -8.56 -18.32
CA THR A 291 -4.25 -7.24 -18.08
C THR A 291 -5.01 -6.18 -18.89
N TRP A 292 -5.26 -5.02 -18.30
CA TRP A 292 -5.96 -3.90 -18.93
C TRP A 292 -5.08 -2.63 -18.91
N TYR A 293 -5.15 -1.80 -19.95
CA TYR A 293 -4.43 -0.52 -20.03
C TYR A 293 -5.28 0.57 -20.69
N LEU A 294 -5.09 1.84 -20.29
CA LEU A 294 -5.65 2.97 -21.03
C LEU A 294 -4.97 3.15 -22.41
N PRO A 295 -5.70 3.63 -23.44
CA PRO A 295 -5.19 3.82 -24.82
C PRO A 295 -4.25 5.04 -24.98
N VAL A 296 -3.64 5.52 -23.90
CA VAL A 296 -2.93 6.82 -23.83
C VAL A 296 -1.47 6.66 -23.40
N LYS A 297 -0.70 7.76 -23.47
CA LYS A 297 0.62 7.85 -22.82
C LYS A 297 0.44 8.35 -21.38
N PRO A 298 1.14 7.79 -20.36
CA PRO A 298 2.12 6.71 -20.45
C PRO A 298 1.51 5.33 -20.74
N ALA A 299 0.56 4.86 -19.91
CA ALA A 299 -0.17 3.57 -19.99
C ALA A 299 0.40 2.50 -20.97
N ILE A 300 -0.32 2.16 -22.05
CA ILE A 300 0.03 1.08 -22.99
C ILE A 300 1.35 1.31 -23.75
N PHE A 301 1.89 2.52 -23.73
CA PHE A 301 3.14 2.89 -24.39
C PHE A 301 4.33 2.96 -23.42
N SER A 302 4.13 2.69 -22.13
CA SER A 302 5.15 2.70 -21.09
C SER A 302 5.70 1.30 -20.83
N ARG A 303 7.01 1.11 -20.99
CA ARG A 303 7.67 -0.19 -20.80
C ARG A 303 7.52 -0.70 -19.36
N GLY A 304 7.69 0.20 -18.40
CA GLY A 304 7.54 -0.09 -16.96
C GLY A 304 6.13 -0.57 -16.63
N ILE A 305 5.10 0.20 -17.00
CA ILE A 305 3.69 -0.15 -16.73
C ILE A 305 3.31 -1.44 -17.47
N VAL A 306 3.70 -1.61 -18.74
CA VAL A 306 3.38 -2.85 -19.47
C VAL A 306 4.07 -4.06 -18.85
N MET A 307 5.29 -3.91 -18.31
CA MET A 307 5.95 -4.96 -17.54
C MET A 307 5.26 -5.22 -16.18
N GLN A 308 4.94 -4.18 -15.40
CA GLN A 308 4.27 -4.27 -14.10
C GLN A 308 3.02 -5.14 -14.14
N GLU A 309 2.07 -4.78 -15.00
CA GLU A 309 0.74 -5.40 -14.99
C GLU A 309 0.72 -6.82 -15.57
N ILE A 310 1.75 -7.19 -16.35
CA ILE A 310 2.00 -8.57 -16.78
C ILE A 310 2.76 -9.35 -15.69
N LEU A 311 3.69 -8.73 -14.95
CA LEU A 311 4.38 -9.40 -13.84
C LEU A 311 3.46 -9.64 -12.63
N HIS A 312 2.41 -8.83 -12.46
CA HIS A 312 1.29 -9.15 -11.58
C HIS A 312 0.66 -10.51 -11.91
N ASN A 313 0.53 -10.89 -13.20
CA ASN A 313 -0.01 -12.20 -13.59
C ASN A 313 0.80 -13.39 -13.01
N PHE A 314 2.06 -13.18 -12.63
CA PHE A 314 2.91 -14.20 -12.01
C PHE A 314 2.96 -14.13 -10.48
N GLY A 315 2.35 -13.11 -9.87
CA GLY A 315 2.27 -12.95 -8.42
C GLY A 315 3.32 -12.01 -7.81
N LEU A 316 3.94 -11.13 -8.61
CA LEU A 316 4.60 -9.94 -8.06
C LEU A 316 3.57 -8.89 -7.61
N TYR A 317 4.03 -8.00 -6.75
CA TYR A 317 3.30 -6.89 -6.14
C TYR A 317 4.03 -5.58 -6.45
N HIS A 318 3.42 -4.45 -6.11
CA HIS A 318 4.02 -3.14 -6.39
C HIS A 318 5.32 -2.94 -5.58
N GLY A 319 6.23 -2.15 -6.14
CA GLY A 319 7.41 -1.64 -5.45
C GLY A 319 7.04 -0.44 -4.58
N TRP A 320 7.61 -0.38 -3.39
CA TRP A 320 7.34 0.61 -2.36
C TRP A 320 8.56 1.51 -2.15
N GLN A 321 8.37 2.75 -1.72
CA GLN A 321 9.42 3.57 -1.14
C GLN A 321 8.87 4.32 0.08
N ASN A 322 9.64 4.43 1.17
CA ASN A 322 9.25 5.16 2.40
C ASN A 322 7.81 4.84 2.90
N GLY A 323 7.37 3.59 2.73
CA GLY A 323 6.06 3.12 3.15
C GLY A 323 4.87 3.46 2.25
N VAL A 324 5.07 3.91 1.01
CA VAL A 324 3.98 4.05 0.03
C VAL A 324 4.24 3.26 -1.25
N GLU A 325 3.15 2.68 -1.73
CA GLU A 325 3.01 1.89 -2.95
C GLU A 325 3.35 2.72 -4.20
N TYR A 326 3.93 2.07 -5.21
CA TYR A 326 4.39 2.64 -6.49
C TYR A 326 5.56 3.65 -6.44
N GLU A 327 5.93 4.22 -5.29
CA GLU A 327 6.98 5.26 -5.25
C GLU A 327 8.42 4.74 -5.46
N ASP A 328 8.63 3.45 -5.73
CA ASP A 328 9.93 2.95 -6.23
C ASP A 328 10.10 3.24 -7.73
N TYR A 329 10.79 4.34 -8.06
CA TYR A 329 11.15 4.70 -9.44
C TYR A 329 12.30 3.86 -10.03
N SER A 330 12.88 2.92 -9.28
CA SER A 330 14.02 2.09 -9.71
C SER A 330 13.62 0.73 -10.31
N THR A 331 12.34 0.35 -10.22
CA THR A 331 11.78 -0.87 -10.82
C THR A 331 10.53 -0.59 -11.66
N ALA A 332 10.30 -1.44 -12.68
CA ALA A 332 9.02 -1.55 -13.37
C ALA A 332 7.84 -1.72 -12.41
N MET A 333 8.01 -2.44 -11.29
CA MET A 333 6.93 -2.71 -10.34
C MET A 333 6.47 -1.48 -9.52
N GLY A 334 7.14 -0.34 -9.63
CA GLY A 334 6.74 0.91 -8.96
C GLY A 334 6.35 1.98 -9.98
N ARG A 335 7.31 2.85 -10.34
CA ARG A 335 7.16 3.87 -11.38
C ARG A 335 8.36 3.99 -12.33
N GLY A 336 9.31 3.06 -12.25
CA GLY A 336 10.47 3.04 -13.14
C GLY A 336 10.12 2.55 -14.56
N ASN A 337 10.80 3.08 -15.57
CA ASN A 337 10.90 2.45 -16.90
C ASN A 337 12.19 1.59 -16.97
N SER A 338 12.39 0.78 -15.95
CA SER A 338 13.60 -0.01 -15.69
C SER A 338 13.24 -1.46 -15.40
N CYS A 339 14.22 -2.36 -15.45
CA CYS A 339 14.01 -3.76 -15.10
C CYS A 339 13.59 -3.95 -13.63
N PRO A 340 13.05 -5.13 -13.27
CA PRO A 340 12.69 -5.45 -11.89
C PRO A 340 13.85 -5.24 -10.90
N SER A 341 13.54 -4.98 -9.63
CA SER A 341 14.54 -4.82 -8.57
C SER A 341 15.27 -6.14 -8.29
N ALA A 342 16.40 -6.08 -7.56
CA ALA A 342 17.15 -7.27 -7.19
C ALA A 342 16.32 -8.39 -6.52
N PRO A 343 15.49 -8.12 -5.49
CA PRO A 343 14.64 -9.15 -4.91
C PRO A 343 13.54 -9.63 -5.86
N GLU A 344 13.02 -8.79 -6.76
CA GLU A 344 12.05 -9.22 -7.78
C GLU A 344 12.69 -10.16 -8.80
N LEU A 345 13.88 -9.83 -9.33
CA LEU A 345 14.66 -10.67 -10.23
C LEU A 345 14.97 -12.05 -9.61
N TRP A 346 15.31 -12.08 -8.32
CA TRP A 346 15.48 -13.32 -7.56
C TRP A 346 14.16 -14.07 -7.37
N ARG A 347 13.07 -13.38 -7.04
CA ARG A 347 11.74 -13.98 -6.83
C ARG A 347 11.18 -14.62 -8.09
N LEU A 348 11.43 -13.98 -9.23
CA LEU A 348 11.13 -14.46 -10.58
C LEU A 348 12.09 -15.58 -11.05
N GLY A 349 13.28 -15.67 -10.47
CA GLY A 349 14.34 -16.62 -10.86
C GLY A 349 15.16 -16.17 -12.07
N TRP A 350 15.00 -14.92 -12.51
CA TRP A 350 15.72 -14.36 -13.65
C TRP A 350 17.19 -14.07 -13.32
N ALA A 351 17.51 -13.75 -12.07
CA ALA A 351 18.89 -13.56 -11.64
C ALA A 351 19.17 -14.13 -10.26
N THR A 352 20.45 -14.44 -9.98
CA THR A 352 20.92 -15.09 -8.75
C THR A 352 21.88 -14.20 -7.93
N PRO A 353 21.92 -14.37 -6.60
CA PRO A 353 22.86 -13.65 -5.74
C PRO A 353 24.29 -14.18 -5.91
N LEU A 354 25.25 -13.24 -5.86
CA LEU A 354 26.69 -13.48 -5.76
C LEU A 354 27.05 -14.20 -4.46
N VAL A 355 26.40 -13.79 -3.37
CA VAL A 355 26.54 -14.36 -2.03
C VAL A 355 25.27 -14.13 -1.21
N GLN A 356 24.99 -15.02 -0.27
CA GLN A 356 23.94 -14.87 0.73
C GLN A 356 24.58 -14.76 2.13
N LEU A 357 24.40 -13.61 2.78
CA LEU A 357 25.03 -13.26 4.05
C LEU A 357 24.07 -13.44 5.21
N ASN A 358 24.44 -14.27 6.19
CA ASN A 358 23.73 -14.53 7.44
C ASN A 358 24.74 -14.78 8.57
N SER A 359 24.28 -15.07 9.78
CA SER A 359 25.13 -15.23 10.97
C SER A 359 26.20 -16.31 10.86
N MET A 360 26.02 -17.29 9.98
CA MET A 360 26.98 -18.38 9.71
C MET A 360 27.98 -18.03 8.61
N SER A 361 27.55 -17.31 7.57
CA SER A 361 28.39 -16.95 6.41
C SER A 361 29.10 -15.59 6.54
N PHE A 362 28.67 -14.73 7.48
CA PHE A 362 29.14 -13.36 7.61
C PHE A 362 29.62 -13.03 9.04
N PRO A 363 30.95 -12.95 9.28
CA PRO A 363 31.52 -12.71 10.61
C PRO A 363 31.23 -11.30 11.13
N MET A 364 31.28 -11.15 12.46
CA MET A 364 31.14 -9.86 13.14
C MET A 364 32.44 -9.05 13.09
N ALA A 365 32.34 -7.73 13.22
CA ALA A 365 33.46 -6.78 13.38
C ALA A 365 34.57 -6.89 12.32
N THR A 366 34.25 -7.44 11.13
CA THR A 366 35.18 -7.73 10.05
C THR A 366 34.59 -7.24 8.72
N TYR A 367 35.31 -6.37 8.01
CA TYR A 367 34.95 -5.99 6.65
C TYR A 367 35.19 -7.12 5.66
N LYS A 368 34.23 -7.39 4.76
CA LYS A 368 34.39 -8.26 3.59
C LYS A 368 34.06 -7.47 2.32
N THR A 369 34.92 -7.56 1.30
CA THR A 369 34.75 -6.87 0.02
C THR A 369 34.23 -7.83 -1.04
N TYR A 370 33.24 -7.39 -1.82
CA TYR A 370 32.65 -8.12 -2.94
C TYR A 370 32.68 -7.23 -4.18
N THR A 371 33.23 -7.74 -5.29
CA THR A 371 33.10 -7.08 -6.59
C THR A 371 31.73 -7.42 -7.18
N LEU A 372 30.85 -6.42 -7.25
CA LEU A 372 29.45 -6.56 -7.63
C LEU A 372 29.25 -6.13 -9.10
N PRO A 373 28.95 -7.07 -10.02
CA PRO A 373 28.63 -6.74 -11.41
C PRO A 373 27.26 -6.07 -11.54
N ALA A 374 27.13 -5.22 -12.56
CA ALA A 374 25.87 -4.58 -12.91
C ALA A 374 24.83 -5.60 -13.42
N THR A 375 23.57 -5.43 -13.03
CA THR A 375 22.45 -6.34 -13.38
C THR A 375 22.40 -6.68 -14.87
N TYR A 376 22.56 -5.69 -15.75
CA TYR A 376 22.44 -5.87 -17.20
C TYR A 376 23.48 -6.83 -17.82
N LEU A 377 24.55 -7.19 -17.11
CA LEU A 377 25.61 -8.07 -17.62
C LEU A 377 25.17 -9.54 -17.70
N GLY A 378 24.17 -9.97 -16.93
CA GLY A 378 23.64 -11.34 -17.01
C GLY A 378 22.91 -11.83 -15.76
N PRO A 379 22.39 -13.07 -15.79
CA PRO A 379 21.57 -13.62 -14.71
C PRO A 379 22.37 -14.10 -13.49
N THR A 380 23.70 -14.22 -13.56
CA THR A 380 24.48 -14.90 -12.52
C THR A 380 25.29 -13.93 -11.67
N GLY A 381 25.03 -13.90 -10.36
CA GLY A 381 25.90 -13.22 -9.39
C GLY A 381 25.79 -11.68 -9.37
N VAL A 382 24.64 -11.12 -9.74
CA VAL A 382 24.44 -9.65 -9.92
C VAL A 382 23.79 -8.94 -8.72
N MET A 383 23.73 -9.60 -7.56
CA MET A 383 23.18 -9.02 -6.33
C MET A 383 23.79 -9.65 -5.07
N ILE A 384 23.84 -8.92 -3.96
CA ILE A 384 24.17 -9.46 -2.64
C ILE A 384 22.87 -9.56 -1.85
N LYS A 385 22.54 -10.74 -1.32
CA LYS A 385 21.40 -10.94 -0.41
C LYS A 385 21.90 -10.97 1.03
N ILE A 386 21.23 -10.26 1.92
CA ILE A 386 21.52 -10.20 3.35
C ILE A 386 20.29 -10.64 4.15
N GLN A 387 20.48 -11.67 4.97
CA GLN A 387 19.52 -12.20 5.92
C GLN A 387 20.03 -11.88 7.33
N PRO A 388 19.63 -10.76 7.94
CA PRO A 388 20.14 -10.29 9.24
C PRO A 388 19.51 -11.06 10.42
N ASP A 389 19.68 -12.39 10.40
CA ASP A 389 19.26 -13.34 11.44
C ASP A 389 19.88 -13.08 12.81
N TRP A 390 21.06 -12.46 12.83
CA TRP A 390 21.75 -11.96 14.02
C TRP A 390 20.96 -10.93 14.84
N LEU A 391 19.90 -10.34 14.29
CA LEU A 391 18.97 -9.47 15.03
C LEU A 391 17.95 -10.26 15.88
N GLY A 392 17.95 -11.60 15.79
CA GLY A 392 17.06 -12.47 16.57
C GLY A 392 15.59 -12.18 16.32
N GLU A 393 14.86 -11.79 17.37
CA GLU A 393 13.44 -11.43 17.27
C GLU A 393 13.19 -10.14 16.48
N LEU A 394 14.17 -9.23 16.41
CA LEU A 394 14.09 -7.97 15.66
C LEU A 394 14.29 -8.16 14.15
N TYR A 395 14.79 -9.32 13.71
CA TYR A 395 14.87 -9.68 12.29
C TYR A 395 13.46 -9.75 11.69
N LYS A 396 13.02 -8.71 10.95
CA LYS A 396 11.74 -8.70 10.21
C LYS A 396 11.94 -8.74 8.68
N LYS A 397 13.03 -8.14 8.18
CA LYS A 397 13.27 -7.90 6.76
C LYS A 397 14.63 -8.43 6.31
N ASN A 398 14.73 -8.82 5.04
CA ASN A 398 15.99 -9.07 4.33
C ASN A 398 16.40 -7.81 3.56
N MET A 399 17.69 -7.67 3.23
CA MET A 399 18.19 -6.63 2.33
C MET A 399 18.78 -7.24 1.05
N TYR A 400 18.72 -6.50 -0.04
CA TYR A 400 19.37 -6.81 -1.32
C TYR A 400 20.13 -5.59 -1.82
N LEU A 401 21.35 -5.79 -2.30
CA LEU A 401 22.20 -4.76 -2.92
C LEU A 401 22.48 -5.18 -4.36
N ALA A 402 22.27 -4.30 -5.34
CA ALA A 402 22.63 -4.55 -6.74
C ALA A 402 23.14 -3.29 -7.43
N LEU A 403 24.18 -3.42 -8.25
CA LEU A 403 24.66 -2.34 -9.11
C LEU A 403 23.69 -2.18 -10.30
N ARG A 404 23.08 -1.00 -10.43
CA ARG A 404 22.22 -0.65 -11.58
C ARG A 404 22.97 0.30 -12.51
N VAL A 405 22.91 0.02 -13.81
CA VAL A 405 23.58 0.80 -14.87
C VAL A 405 22.63 0.90 -16.06
N LYS A 406 22.61 2.05 -16.72
CA LYS A 406 21.65 2.45 -17.74
C LYS A 406 21.86 1.77 -19.10
N MET A 407 21.75 0.44 -19.13
CA MET A 407 22.14 -0.41 -20.27
C MET A 407 21.15 -1.56 -20.51
N ALA A 408 21.09 -2.02 -21.77
CA ALA A 408 20.24 -3.10 -22.26
C ALA A 408 18.73 -2.96 -21.92
N GLY A 409 18.28 -3.58 -20.83
CA GLY A 409 16.91 -3.43 -20.32
C GLY A 409 16.74 -2.12 -19.54
N ASP A 410 17.72 -1.77 -18.71
CA ASP A 410 17.75 -0.57 -17.87
C ASP A 410 18.07 0.73 -18.64
N ARG A 411 17.87 0.79 -19.96
CA ARG A 411 18.26 1.96 -20.79
C ARG A 411 17.59 3.28 -20.39
N ASP A 412 16.37 3.22 -19.84
CA ASP A 412 15.60 4.39 -19.41
C ASP A 412 15.67 4.60 -17.88
N LEU A 413 16.58 3.89 -17.21
CA LEU A 413 16.86 4.07 -15.78
C LEU A 413 17.20 5.53 -15.48
N LEU A 414 16.60 6.07 -14.42
CA LEU A 414 16.83 7.45 -13.99
C LEU A 414 18.25 7.61 -13.46
N GLU A 415 18.86 8.77 -13.72
CA GLU A 415 20.27 9.03 -13.40
C GLU A 415 20.60 8.93 -11.91
N GLN A 416 19.58 9.13 -11.05
CA GLN A 416 19.72 8.94 -9.60
C GLN A 416 20.03 7.48 -9.19
N PHE A 417 19.85 6.50 -10.08
CA PHE A 417 20.18 5.08 -9.88
C PHE A 417 21.35 4.58 -10.75
N ASN A 418 21.77 5.35 -11.77
CA ASN A 418 22.76 4.90 -12.75
C ASN A 418 24.18 4.90 -12.17
N GLY A 419 24.91 3.79 -12.31
CA GLY A 419 26.28 3.64 -11.79
C GLY A 419 26.33 3.51 -10.26
N LYS A 420 25.24 3.06 -9.63
CA LYS A 420 25.09 3.01 -8.17
C LYS A 420 24.65 1.66 -7.66
N VAL A 421 24.99 1.39 -6.40
CA VAL A 421 24.41 0.29 -5.62
C VAL A 421 23.02 0.73 -5.16
N ASN A 422 21.99 0.19 -5.80
CA ASN A 422 20.61 0.28 -5.33
C ASN A 422 20.39 -0.74 -4.20
N ILE A 423 19.62 -0.33 -3.20
CA ILE A 423 19.37 -1.13 -1.98
C ILE A 423 17.86 -1.24 -1.76
N HIS A 424 17.41 -2.48 -1.57
CA HIS A 424 16.02 -2.85 -1.34
C HIS A 424 15.89 -3.68 -0.06
N GLU A 425 14.80 -3.51 0.69
CA GLU A 425 14.40 -4.36 1.81
C GLU A 425 13.00 -4.97 1.60
N LEU A 426 12.71 -6.12 2.23
CA LEU A 426 11.42 -6.81 2.11
C LEU A 426 11.19 -7.82 3.23
N ASN A 427 9.92 -8.18 3.48
CA ASN A 427 9.50 -9.08 4.55
C ASN A 427 10.16 -10.47 4.44
N LYS A 428 10.96 -10.83 5.46
CA LYS A 428 11.72 -12.09 5.49
C LYS A 428 10.83 -13.32 5.36
N SER A 429 9.59 -13.23 5.86
CA SER A 429 8.66 -14.36 5.96
C SER A 429 8.15 -14.80 4.59
N ILE A 430 8.18 -13.88 3.61
CA ILE A 430 7.80 -14.14 2.22
C ILE A 430 9.07 -14.39 1.40
N ASP A 431 10.11 -13.56 1.53
CA ASP A 431 11.34 -13.70 0.74
C ASP A 431 12.16 -14.97 1.04
N ASN A 432 12.13 -15.49 2.28
CA ASN A 432 12.77 -16.76 2.62
C ASN A 432 11.97 -18.00 2.16
N SER A 433 10.79 -17.84 1.55
CA SER A 433 9.94 -18.96 1.11
C SER A 433 9.24 -18.67 -0.23
N PHE A 434 9.68 -19.35 -1.29
CA PHE A 434 9.10 -19.19 -2.63
C PHE A 434 7.62 -19.62 -2.75
N VAL A 435 7.11 -20.39 -1.77
CA VAL A 435 5.69 -20.79 -1.66
C VAL A 435 4.90 -20.01 -0.61
N ALA A 436 5.52 -19.00 0.03
CA ALA A 436 4.78 -17.97 0.76
C ALA A 436 4.06 -17.03 -0.22
N ALA A 437 2.93 -16.49 0.21
CA ALA A 437 2.06 -15.62 -0.59
C ALA A 437 1.66 -14.39 0.24
N GLY A 438 1.13 -13.36 -0.43
CA GLY A 438 0.98 -12.02 0.13
C GLY A 438 2.09 -11.09 -0.37
N ASP A 439 1.91 -9.79 -0.18
CA ASP A 439 2.89 -8.80 -0.61
C ASP A 439 4.17 -8.88 0.26
N PRO A 440 5.36 -9.13 -0.33
CA PRO A 440 6.62 -9.00 0.38
C PRO A 440 6.96 -7.55 0.82
N MET A 441 6.27 -6.54 0.27
CA MET A 441 6.52 -5.11 0.39
C MET A 441 7.95 -4.75 0.01
N VAL A 442 8.31 -5.02 -1.26
CA VAL A 442 9.64 -4.69 -1.81
C VAL A 442 9.84 -3.19 -1.73
N SER A 443 10.71 -2.75 -0.82
CA SER A 443 10.88 -1.35 -0.45
C SER A 443 12.26 -0.85 -0.84
N PHE A 444 12.34 0.16 -1.71
CA PHE A 444 13.60 0.84 -2.02
C PHE A 444 14.03 1.75 -0.87
N ILE A 445 15.30 1.64 -0.47
CA ILE A 445 15.88 2.35 0.70
C ILE A 445 17.19 3.10 0.38
N GLY A 446 17.51 3.27 -0.90
CA GLY A 446 18.56 4.19 -1.36
C GLY A 446 19.41 3.69 -2.53
N ALA A 447 20.08 4.62 -3.20
CA ALA A 447 21.00 4.34 -4.31
C ALA A 447 22.29 5.16 -4.17
N TYR A 448 23.42 4.47 -4.02
CA TYR A 448 24.66 5.05 -3.55
C TYR A 448 25.82 4.82 -4.52
N GLY A 449 26.54 5.90 -4.84
CA GLY A 449 27.67 5.88 -5.78
C GLY A 449 29.03 5.71 -5.08
N PRO A 450 30.13 5.74 -5.84
CA PRO A 450 31.50 5.69 -5.32
C PRO A 450 31.76 6.64 -4.15
N GLY A 451 32.58 6.19 -3.20
CA GLY A 451 32.94 6.93 -1.99
C GLY A 451 31.89 6.95 -0.87
N SER A 452 30.71 6.35 -1.07
CA SER A 452 29.64 6.36 -0.04
C SER A 452 29.99 5.50 1.18
N SER A 453 29.69 6.00 2.39
CA SER A 453 29.81 5.30 3.68
C SER A 453 28.50 5.38 4.44
N LEU A 454 27.94 4.23 4.85
CA LEU A 454 26.52 4.09 5.22
C LEU A 454 26.33 3.16 6.42
N SER A 455 25.62 3.65 7.44
CA SER A 455 25.40 2.94 8.71
C SER A 455 23.93 2.56 8.88
N TYR A 456 23.59 1.32 8.54
CA TYR A 456 22.26 0.76 8.75
C TYR A 456 22.15 0.19 10.17
N SER A 457 21.97 1.08 11.15
CA SER A 457 21.95 0.75 12.59
C SER A 457 20.82 -0.21 13.00
N ASN A 458 19.68 -0.18 12.30
CA ASN A 458 18.58 -1.14 12.44
C ASN A 458 18.97 -2.55 11.99
N TYR A 459 19.85 -2.67 10.99
CA TYR A 459 20.38 -3.94 10.49
C TYR A 459 21.72 -4.35 11.12
N LYS A 460 22.32 -3.47 11.93
CA LYS A 460 23.68 -3.61 12.47
C LYS A 460 24.73 -3.86 11.36
N LEU A 461 24.55 -3.15 10.25
CA LEU A 461 25.34 -3.30 9.02
C LEU A 461 25.98 -1.96 8.65
N HIS A 462 27.29 -1.97 8.37
CA HIS A 462 28.01 -0.86 7.76
C HIS A 462 28.41 -1.23 6.33
N LEU A 463 28.27 -0.27 5.43
CA LEU A 463 28.47 -0.41 3.99
C LEU A 463 29.38 0.71 3.48
N LEU A 464 30.44 0.34 2.76
CA LEU A 464 31.28 1.22 1.96
C LEU A 464 31.13 0.87 0.48
N VAL A 465 30.93 1.90 -0.36
CA VAL A 465 30.86 1.77 -1.82
C VAL A 465 32.16 2.30 -2.42
N GLY A 466 32.94 1.43 -3.06
CA GLY A 466 34.18 1.78 -3.74
C GLY A 466 33.95 2.29 -5.16
N GLU A 467 35.04 2.44 -5.91
CA GLU A 467 35.02 2.96 -7.28
C GLU A 467 34.23 2.08 -8.26
N PHE A 468 33.53 2.73 -9.19
CA PHE A 468 32.81 2.11 -10.30
C PHE A 468 33.72 1.98 -11.52
N ASP A 469 34.04 0.75 -11.92
CA ASP A 469 34.75 0.50 -13.17
C ASP A 469 33.76 0.53 -14.33
N SER A 470 33.75 1.67 -15.04
CA SER A 470 32.94 1.87 -16.25
C SER A 470 33.30 0.95 -17.42
N LYS A 471 34.49 0.33 -17.45
CA LYS A 471 34.89 -0.59 -18.53
C LYS A 471 34.34 -1.99 -18.32
N THR A 472 34.31 -2.47 -17.07
CA THR A 472 33.80 -3.80 -16.73
C THR A 472 32.38 -3.77 -16.15
N SER A 473 31.83 -2.58 -15.88
CA SER A 473 30.55 -2.37 -15.19
C SER A 473 30.45 -3.11 -13.86
N ASN A 474 31.51 -3.02 -13.05
CA ASN A 474 31.60 -3.55 -11.69
C ASN A 474 31.75 -2.41 -10.66
N ILE A 475 31.34 -2.65 -9.42
CA ILE A 475 31.63 -1.78 -8.28
C ILE A 475 32.05 -2.61 -7.07
N ASN A 476 33.04 -2.16 -6.30
CA ASN A 476 33.43 -2.87 -5.08
C ASN A 476 32.51 -2.46 -3.91
N VAL A 477 31.90 -3.44 -3.26
CA VAL A 477 30.99 -3.29 -2.13
C VAL A 477 31.63 -3.92 -0.91
N THR A 478 31.95 -3.11 0.09
CA THR A 478 32.57 -3.58 1.33
C THR A 478 31.57 -3.51 2.48
N LEU A 479 31.32 -4.64 3.14
CA LEU A 479 30.31 -4.81 4.17
C LEU A 479 30.95 -5.24 5.49
N CYS A 480 30.48 -4.70 6.61
CA CYS A 480 30.75 -5.24 7.95
C CYS A 480 29.44 -5.35 8.75
N ARG A 481 29.27 -6.47 9.45
CA ARG A 481 28.26 -6.64 10.50
C ARG A 481 28.88 -6.23 11.84
N PHE A 482 28.35 -5.20 12.49
CA PHE A 482 28.79 -4.75 13.81
C PHE A 482 27.84 -5.23 14.91
N VAL A 483 28.22 -5.01 16.17
CA VAL A 483 27.44 -5.32 17.38
C VAL A 483 26.95 -4.03 18.03
N THR A 484 27.85 -3.09 18.27
CA THR A 484 27.54 -1.79 18.89
C THR A 484 27.41 -0.71 17.82
N GLU A 485 28.51 -0.40 17.14
CA GLU A 485 28.67 0.70 16.18
C GLU A 485 29.71 0.34 15.09
N PRO A 486 29.71 1.00 13.92
CA PRO A 486 30.66 0.69 12.83
C PRO A 486 32.15 0.76 13.20
N ASN A 487 32.50 1.49 14.25
CA ASN A 487 33.89 1.73 14.64
C ASN A 487 34.62 0.46 15.12
N GLU A 488 33.89 -0.59 15.47
CA GLU A 488 34.47 -1.91 15.80
C GLU A 488 34.93 -2.70 14.56
N CYS A 489 34.51 -2.30 13.35
CA CYS A 489 34.79 -3.01 12.12
C CYS A 489 36.27 -2.90 11.72
N THR A 490 36.97 -4.03 11.81
CA THR A 490 38.36 -4.17 11.38
C THR A 490 38.44 -4.59 9.91
N ALA A 491 39.52 -4.22 9.23
CA ALA A 491 39.83 -4.76 7.90
C ALA A 491 40.03 -6.28 7.99
N ASP A 492 39.66 -7.01 6.94
CA ASP A 492 39.88 -8.46 6.87
C ASP A 492 41.37 -8.75 7.08
N ALA A 493 41.71 -9.53 8.10
CA ALA A 493 43.10 -9.90 8.34
C ALA A 493 43.61 -10.69 7.12
N PRO A 494 44.73 -10.29 6.49
CA PRO A 494 45.25 -11.05 5.35
C PRO A 494 45.47 -12.51 5.79
N PRO A 495 45.15 -13.50 4.94
CA PRO A 495 45.25 -14.91 5.31
C PRO A 495 46.64 -15.18 5.85
N LYS A 496 46.70 -15.52 7.15
CA LYS A 496 47.94 -15.56 7.94
C LYS A 496 48.97 -16.35 7.16
N PRO A 497 50.11 -15.75 6.74
CA PRO A 497 51.05 -16.41 5.85
C PRO A 497 51.45 -17.75 6.47
N SER A 498 51.30 -18.82 5.70
CA SER A 498 51.66 -20.16 6.15
C SER A 498 53.11 -20.14 6.61
N SER A 499 53.34 -20.58 7.85
CA SER A 499 54.67 -20.63 8.44
C SER A 499 55.61 -21.37 7.47
N PRO A 500 56.79 -20.82 7.12
CA PRO A 500 57.78 -21.53 6.31
C PRO A 500 58.27 -22.85 6.92
N TRP A 501 57.89 -23.13 8.18
CA TRP A 501 58.30 -24.29 8.97
C TRP A 501 57.12 -25.15 9.45
N SER A 502 56.23 -25.50 8.52
CA SER A 502 55.28 -26.60 8.66
C SER A 502 55.59 -27.66 7.59
N LEU A 503 56.32 -28.72 7.96
CA LEU A 503 56.55 -29.86 7.06
C LEU A 503 55.22 -30.51 6.66
N PRO A 504 55.05 -30.93 5.40
CA PRO A 504 53.85 -31.65 4.98
C PRO A 504 53.76 -33.00 5.71
N PRO A 505 52.56 -33.46 6.11
CA PRO A 505 52.39 -34.81 6.62
C PRO A 505 52.75 -35.82 5.53
N SER A 506 53.47 -36.88 5.90
CA SER A 506 53.88 -37.93 4.96
C SER A 506 52.67 -38.55 4.24
N PRO A 507 52.76 -38.84 2.93
CA PRO A 507 51.68 -39.51 2.22
C PRO A 507 51.44 -40.92 2.82
N PRO A 508 50.18 -41.40 2.84
CA PRO A 508 49.89 -42.76 3.26
C PRO A 508 50.57 -43.77 2.30
N ASN A 509 51.08 -44.87 2.86
CA ASN A 509 51.78 -45.89 2.09
C ASN A 509 50.89 -46.46 0.96
N PRO A 510 51.42 -46.68 -0.25
CA PRO A 510 50.68 -47.34 -1.32
C PRO A 510 50.38 -48.80 -0.96
N PRO A 511 49.19 -49.33 -1.30
CA PRO A 511 48.86 -50.74 -1.09
C PRO A 511 49.68 -51.66 -2.00
N SER A 512 50.12 -52.80 -1.47
CA SER A 512 50.88 -53.81 -2.20
C SER A 512 50.09 -54.43 -3.37
N PRO A 513 50.75 -54.79 -4.49
CA PRO A 513 50.07 -55.37 -5.65
C PRO A 513 49.54 -56.80 -5.40
N MET A 514 48.36 -57.11 -5.93
CA MET A 514 47.80 -58.45 -5.97
C MET A 514 48.11 -59.17 -7.30
N PRO A 515 48.26 -60.51 -7.31
CA PRO A 515 48.44 -61.30 -8.53
C PRO A 515 47.13 -61.47 -9.35
N PRO A 516 47.20 -61.85 -10.64
CA PRO A 516 46.10 -61.64 -11.58
C PRO A 516 45.20 -62.87 -11.91
N SER A 517 43.93 -62.58 -12.23
CA SER A 517 42.93 -63.45 -12.93
C SER A 517 42.38 -64.63 -12.10
N SER A 518 41.16 -65.14 -12.31
CA SER A 518 40.53 -65.50 -13.59
C SER A 518 38.97 -65.51 -13.62
N TRP A 519 38.42 -64.94 -14.70
CA TRP A 519 37.21 -65.36 -15.48
C TRP A 519 35.84 -65.63 -14.82
N GLY A 520 34.81 -64.89 -15.27
CA GLY A 520 33.38 -65.19 -15.10
C GLY A 520 32.47 -64.19 -15.86
N PRO A 521 31.51 -64.61 -16.72
CA PRO A 521 30.75 -63.70 -17.59
C PRO A 521 29.28 -63.46 -17.13
N PRO A 522 28.40 -62.88 -17.97
CA PRO A 522 27.88 -61.52 -17.86
C PRO A 522 26.63 -61.36 -16.96
N PHE A 523 26.45 -60.15 -16.40
CA PHE A 523 25.26 -59.79 -15.62
C PHE A 523 23.99 -59.61 -16.47
N LYS A 524 22.85 -60.11 -15.96
CA LYS A 524 21.50 -59.68 -16.33
C LYS A 524 20.90 -58.78 -15.22
N PRO A 525 19.90 -57.93 -15.52
CA PRO A 525 19.29 -57.04 -14.52
C PRO A 525 18.58 -57.77 -13.38
N LYS A 526 18.57 -57.18 -12.18
CA LYS A 526 17.97 -57.77 -10.96
C LYS A 526 16.62 -57.12 -10.61
N PRO A 527 15.55 -57.89 -10.31
CA PRO A 527 14.27 -57.36 -9.81
C PRO A 527 14.33 -56.82 -8.36
N PRO A 528 13.31 -56.08 -7.89
CA PRO A 528 13.28 -55.49 -6.54
C PRO A 528 13.08 -56.51 -5.40
N THR A 529 13.53 -56.15 -4.19
CA THR A 529 13.62 -57.05 -3.02
C THR A 529 12.40 -56.94 -2.09
N PRO A 530 11.86 -58.04 -1.53
CA PRO A 530 10.77 -58.02 -0.54
C PRO A 530 11.20 -57.71 0.92
N LEU A 531 10.21 -57.51 1.79
CA LEU A 531 10.35 -57.32 3.25
C LEU A 531 10.65 -58.63 4.02
N PRO A 532 11.30 -58.57 5.20
CA PRO A 532 11.64 -59.74 6.02
C PRO A 532 10.51 -60.24 6.96
N PRO A 533 10.59 -61.47 7.50
CA PRO A 533 9.47 -62.15 8.17
C PRO A 533 9.48 -62.08 9.72
N LEU A 534 8.38 -62.55 10.32
CA LEU A 534 8.14 -62.60 11.77
C LEU A 534 8.67 -63.90 12.44
N THR A 535 8.96 -63.82 13.74
CA THR A 535 9.34 -64.97 14.60
C THR A 535 8.34 -65.22 15.75
N PRO A 536 8.30 -66.43 16.36
CA PRO A 536 7.10 -66.90 17.08
C PRO A 536 6.91 -66.44 18.53
N ARG A 537 5.78 -66.88 19.08
CA ARG A 537 5.09 -66.41 20.31
C ARG A 537 5.35 -67.31 21.52
N THR A 538 5.51 -66.72 22.71
CA THR A 538 5.32 -67.40 24.01
C THR A 538 4.08 -66.85 24.75
N SER A 539 3.58 -67.62 25.71
CA SER A 539 2.22 -67.51 26.28
C SER A 539 2.01 -66.34 27.27
N PRO A 540 0.77 -65.91 27.52
CA PRO A 540 0.48 -64.65 28.22
C PRO A 540 0.49 -64.76 29.75
N MET A 541 0.94 -63.70 30.42
CA MET A 541 0.68 -63.42 31.84
C MET A 541 -0.69 -62.73 32.04
N PRO A 542 -1.30 -62.83 33.24
CA PRO A 542 -2.62 -62.25 33.52
C PRO A 542 -2.60 -60.71 33.58
N PRO A 543 -3.76 -60.05 33.38
CA PRO A 543 -3.85 -58.60 33.47
C PRO A 543 -3.63 -58.08 34.90
N PRO A 544 -2.99 -56.90 35.07
CA PRO A 544 -2.86 -56.26 36.37
C PRO A 544 -4.23 -55.73 36.88
N PRO A 545 -4.42 -55.61 38.21
CA PRO A 545 -5.66 -55.12 38.79
C PRO A 545 -5.91 -53.62 38.49
N PRO A 546 -7.17 -53.16 38.53
CA PRO A 546 -7.51 -51.76 38.28
C PRO A 546 -6.87 -50.81 39.32
N PRO A 547 -6.51 -49.58 38.94
CA PRO A 547 -5.89 -48.62 39.85
C PRO A 547 -6.85 -48.23 40.98
N LYS A 548 -6.33 -48.17 42.22
CA LYS A 548 -7.09 -47.66 43.37
C LYS A 548 -7.40 -46.16 43.19
N PRO A 549 -8.53 -45.66 43.74
CA PRO A 549 -8.84 -44.23 43.72
C PRO A 549 -7.74 -43.41 44.38
N SER A 550 -7.24 -42.38 43.68
CA SER A 550 -6.41 -41.34 44.27
C SER A 550 -7.21 -40.51 45.28
N SER A 551 -6.57 -40.12 46.39
CA SER A 551 -7.17 -39.27 47.42
C SER A 551 -7.73 -37.96 46.84
N PRO A 552 -8.83 -37.41 47.42
CA PRO A 552 -9.39 -36.14 46.97
C PRO A 552 -8.38 -34.98 47.16
N PRO A 553 -8.48 -33.91 46.35
CA PRO A 553 -7.66 -32.71 46.53
C PRO A 553 -7.93 -32.04 47.89
N PRO A 554 -6.95 -31.33 48.49
CA PRO A 554 -7.21 -30.50 49.66
C PRO A 554 -8.20 -29.38 49.29
N SER A 555 -9.23 -29.21 50.11
CA SER A 555 -10.28 -28.20 49.91
C SER A 555 -9.69 -26.78 49.77
N PRO A 556 -10.24 -25.94 48.87
CA PRO A 556 -9.76 -24.57 48.71
C PRO A 556 -9.93 -23.79 50.02
N ARG A 557 -8.86 -23.13 50.48
CA ARG A 557 -8.98 -22.12 51.54
C ARG A 557 -9.90 -21.00 51.04
N PRO A 558 -10.72 -20.38 51.92
CA PRO A 558 -11.39 -19.13 51.59
C PRO A 558 -10.34 -18.10 51.16
N PHE A 559 -10.43 -17.62 49.92
CA PHE A 559 -9.59 -16.51 49.48
C PHE A 559 -10.01 -15.27 50.26
N ALA A 560 -9.08 -14.72 51.05
CA ALA A 560 -9.24 -13.36 51.56
C ALA A 560 -9.51 -12.42 50.36
N PRO A 561 -10.40 -11.43 50.49
CA PRO A 561 -10.71 -10.52 49.39
C PRO A 561 -9.42 -9.84 48.94
N ARG A 562 -8.99 -10.16 47.72
CA ARG A 562 -7.86 -9.50 47.07
C ARG A 562 -8.18 -8.00 47.09
N PRO A 563 -7.25 -7.11 47.53
CA PRO A 563 -7.51 -5.68 47.47
C PRO A 563 -7.92 -5.33 46.04
N PRO A 564 -8.99 -4.53 45.85
CA PRO A 564 -9.57 -4.33 44.54
C PRO A 564 -8.47 -3.87 43.58
N ARG A 565 -8.26 -4.63 42.51
CA ARG A 565 -7.37 -4.19 41.42
C ARG A 565 -7.92 -2.82 41.02
N PRO A 566 -7.11 -1.73 41.05
CA PRO A 566 -7.59 -0.43 40.59
C PRO A 566 -8.14 -0.64 39.17
N PRO A 567 -9.30 -0.04 38.84
CA PRO A 567 -10.00 -0.35 37.60
C PRO A 567 -9.02 -0.20 36.44
N THR A 568 -9.02 -1.18 35.54
CA THR A 568 -8.29 -1.06 34.29
C THR A 568 -8.99 0.03 33.50
N VAL A 569 -8.45 1.25 33.59
CA VAL A 569 -9.05 2.42 32.97
C VAL A 569 -9.03 2.19 31.47
N GLY A 570 -10.20 1.94 30.89
CA GLY A 570 -10.37 1.89 29.44
C GLY A 570 -10.08 3.25 28.81
N ASN A 571 -9.93 3.28 27.49
CA ASN A 571 -9.71 4.53 26.75
C ASN A 571 -10.76 5.59 27.18
N LEU A 572 -10.29 6.67 27.82
CA LEU A 572 -11.12 7.76 28.33
C LEU A 572 -11.77 8.57 27.21
N ALA A 573 -11.26 8.50 25.99
CA ALA A 573 -11.82 9.12 24.80
C ALA A 573 -12.88 8.26 24.09
N LEU A 574 -12.94 6.94 24.35
CA LEU A 574 -13.83 6.02 23.64
C LEU A 574 -15.31 6.39 23.83
N GLY A 575 -16.02 6.58 22.71
CA GLY A 575 -17.43 6.99 22.68
C GLY A 575 -17.70 8.42 23.19
N LYS A 576 -16.68 9.26 23.34
CA LYS A 576 -16.84 10.66 23.78
C LYS A 576 -17.29 11.58 22.64
N VAL A 577 -17.66 12.80 23.02
CA VAL A 577 -17.95 13.86 22.04
C VAL A 577 -16.63 14.41 21.52
N ALA A 578 -16.45 14.34 20.20
CA ALA A 578 -15.27 14.84 19.51
C ALA A 578 -15.66 15.88 18.46
N TYR A 579 -14.76 16.84 18.26
CA TYR A 579 -14.92 18.04 17.45
C TYR A 579 -13.73 18.20 16.51
N ALA A 580 -13.92 18.93 15.42
CA ALA A 580 -12.89 19.21 14.44
C ALA A 580 -13.10 20.57 13.78
N SER A 581 -11.98 21.22 13.44
CA SER A 581 -11.87 22.41 12.57
C SER A 581 -12.63 22.29 11.25
N SER A 582 -12.51 21.14 10.58
CA SER A 582 -13.28 20.81 9.37
C SER A 582 -13.52 19.30 9.27
N PHE A 583 -14.44 18.89 8.39
CA PHE A 583 -14.59 17.49 7.99
C PHE A 583 -15.12 17.34 6.56
N SER A 584 -14.92 16.15 5.99
CA SER A 584 -15.49 15.71 4.70
C SER A 584 -16.56 14.63 4.93
N PRO A 585 -17.55 14.47 4.02
CA PRO A 585 -18.52 13.38 4.10
C PRO A 585 -17.83 12.01 4.23
N GLY A 586 -18.26 11.20 5.20
CA GLY A 586 -17.63 9.92 5.57
C GLY A 586 -16.60 10.00 6.70
N TYR A 587 -16.02 11.17 6.96
CA TYR A 587 -14.86 11.35 7.87
C TYR A 587 -15.09 12.32 9.07
N PRO A 588 -16.23 12.26 9.79
CA PRO A 588 -16.49 13.16 10.93
C PRO A 588 -15.62 12.85 12.15
N ALA A 589 -15.43 13.83 13.03
CA ALA A 589 -14.60 13.74 14.24
C ALA A 589 -14.87 12.50 15.12
N ARG A 590 -16.13 12.06 15.25
CA ARG A 590 -16.50 10.85 16.02
C ARG A 590 -15.77 9.56 15.57
N ASN A 591 -15.26 9.51 14.34
CA ASN A 591 -14.57 8.36 13.79
C ASN A 591 -13.20 8.12 14.46
N ALA A 592 -12.64 9.11 15.16
CA ALA A 592 -11.36 8.99 15.87
C ALA A 592 -11.53 8.71 17.37
N VAL A 593 -12.73 8.30 17.79
CA VAL A 593 -13.09 7.93 19.17
C VAL A 593 -14.08 6.75 19.20
N ASP A 594 -14.13 5.95 18.12
CA ASP A 594 -15.09 4.84 17.97
C ASP A 594 -14.47 3.47 18.26
N GLY A 595 -13.16 3.41 18.48
CA GLY A 595 -12.41 2.18 18.79
C GLY A 595 -12.04 1.35 17.57
N ASN A 596 -12.18 1.87 16.34
CA ASN A 596 -11.90 1.15 15.10
C ASN A 596 -10.83 1.87 14.25
N LEU A 597 -9.61 1.32 14.24
CA LEU A 597 -8.47 1.83 13.44
C LEU A 597 -8.70 1.84 11.90
N SER A 598 -9.83 1.31 11.43
CA SER A 598 -10.23 1.32 10.01
C SER A 598 -11.07 2.55 9.63
N THR A 599 -11.65 3.24 10.61
CA THR A 599 -12.31 4.54 10.43
C THR A 599 -11.29 5.67 10.60
N THR A 600 -11.65 6.91 10.23
CA THR A 600 -10.78 8.09 10.47
C THR A 600 -11.55 9.40 10.50
N SER A 601 -11.10 10.34 11.33
CA SER A 601 -11.43 11.76 11.26
C SER A 601 -10.46 12.47 10.29
N PHE A 602 -11.00 13.31 9.42
CA PHE A 602 -10.24 14.17 8.50
C PHE A 602 -10.53 15.64 8.78
N SER A 603 -9.50 16.45 9.06
CA SER A 603 -9.57 17.92 9.05
C SER A 603 -8.62 18.46 7.98
N GLY A 604 -9.16 19.12 6.96
CA GLY A 604 -8.40 19.31 5.73
C GLY A 604 -9.13 19.94 4.56
N ARG A 605 -10.23 20.66 4.78
CA ARG A 605 -10.82 21.47 3.71
C ARG A 605 -9.84 22.57 3.27
N SER A 606 -9.97 23.03 2.02
CA SER A 606 -9.11 24.10 1.48
C SER A 606 -9.39 25.48 2.09
N ASP A 607 -10.56 25.66 2.72
CA ASP A 607 -10.96 26.86 3.45
C ASP A 607 -10.70 26.78 4.97
N ASP A 608 -10.03 25.72 5.44
CA ASP A 608 -9.62 25.54 6.83
C ASP A 608 -8.19 26.09 7.06
N PRO A 609 -8.01 27.18 7.83
CA PRO A 609 -6.69 27.75 8.10
C PRO A 609 -5.97 27.12 9.30
N ALA A 610 -6.62 26.23 10.06
CA ALA A 610 -6.15 25.77 11.37
C ALA A 610 -6.63 24.34 11.67
N LYS A 611 -5.94 23.36 11.09
CA LYS A 611 -6.41 21.97 11.04
C LYS A 611 -6.16 21.25 12.35
N TRP A 612 -7.21 21.14 13.17
CA TRP A 612 -7.23 20.46 14.47
C TRP A 612 -8.42 19.50 14.65
N PHE A 613 -8.24 18.59 15.60
CA PHE A 613 -9.21 17.66 16.18
C PHE A 613 -9.17 17.78 17.72
N SER A 614 -10.30 17.63 18.40
CA SER A 614 -10.39 17.78 19.87
C SER A 614 -11.44 16.85 20.48
N VAL A 615 -11.15 16.24 21.63
CA VAL A 615 -12.09 15.38 22.36
C VAL A 615 -12.39 15.91 23.77
N ASP A 616 -13.67 15.90 24.14
CA ASP A 616 -14.14 16.20 25.50
C ASP A 616 -14.25 14.91 26.32
N LEU A 617 -13.37 14.73 27.31
CA LEU A 617 -13.42 13.57 28.22
C LEU A 617 -14.63 13.64 29.19
N GLY A 618 -15.37 14.75 29.22
CA GLY A 618 -16.59 14.98 30.00
C GLY A 618 -16.36 15.42 31.44
N MET A 619 -15.17 15.16 32.00
CA MET A 619 -14.73 15.58 33.33
C MET A 619 -13.20 15.77 33.34
N VAL A 620 -12.64 16.20 34.47
CA VAL A 620 -11.19 16.44 34.62
C VAL A 620 -10.46 15.17 35.05
N TRP A 621 -9.39 14.84 34.33
CA TRP A 621 -8.55 13.66 34.52
C TRP A 621 -7.09 14.09 34.69
N ASP A 622 -6.33 13.37 35.52
CA ASP A 622 -4.88 13.43 35.53
C ASP A 622 -4.35 12.42 34.51
N ILE A 623 -4.06 12.92 33.30
CA ILE A 623 -3.75 12.11 32.11
C ILE A 623 -2.27 11.71 32.15
N SER A 624 -2.01 10.41 32.11
CA SER A 624 -0.67 9.80 32.21
C SER A 624 -0.17 9.22 30.89
N ARG A 625 -1.05 8.95 29.92
CA ARG A 625 -0.66 8.48 28.59
C ARG A 625 -1.72 8.86 27.53
N ILE A 626 -1.26 9.26 26.35
CA ILE A 626 -2.08 9.47 25.16
C ILE A 626 -1.46 8.66 24.01
N LEU A 627 -2.30 8.03 23.19
CA LEU A 627 -1.94 7.37 21.93
C LEU A 627 -2.69 8.07 20.80
N VAL A 628 -1.98 8.53 19.77
CA VAL A 628 -2.61 9.07 18.55
C VAL A 628 -2.30 8.12 17.40
N TRP A 629 -3.30 7.42 16.86
CA TRP A 629 -3.14 6.51 15.74
C TRP A 629 -3.24 7.28 14.41
N PRO A 630 -2.22 7.28 13.54
CA PRO A 630 -2.32 7.87 12.21
C PRO A 630 -3.25 7.04 11.30
N TYR A 631 -3.82 7.66 10.27
CA TYR A 631 -4.60 6.93 9.27
C TYR A 631 -3.70 6.11 8.34
N GLN A 632 -4.04 4.82 8.18
CA GLN A 632 -3.12 3.81 7.65
C GLN A 632 -3.23 3.58 6.14
N TYR A 633 -4.19 4.19 5.45
CA TYR A 633 -4.55 3.83 4.06
C TYR A 633 -4.19 4.87 2.99
N CYS A 634 -3.85 6.13 3.34
CA CYS A 634 -3.31 7.08 2.36
C CYS A 634 -2.59 8.29 3.00
N CYS A 635 -1.95 9.08 2.15
CA CYS A 635 -1.82 10.53 2.32
C CYS A 635 -0.90 11.06 3.44
N TRP A 636 0.12 10.32 3.89
CA TRP A 636 1.05 10.84 4.91
C TRP A 636 1.98 11.97 4.40
N TYR A 637 2.24 12.02 3.09
CA TYR A 637 3.51 12.50 2.53
C TYR A 637 3.92 13.97 2.73
N ASP A 638 3.04 14.83 3.20
CA ASP A 638 3.26 16.27 3.07
C ASP A 638 3.15 17.04 4.41
N HIS A 639 2.17 16.72 5.28
CA HIS A 639 1.75 17.69 6.32
C HIS A 639 1.37 17.14 7.71
N MET A 640 2.29 16.45 8.39
CA MET A 640 2.13 16.10 9.82
C MET A 640 3.07 16.90 10.75
N ASN A 641 2.87 18.22 10.79
CA ASN A 641 3.41 19.08 11.85
C ASN A 641 2.47 18.99 13.08
N ILE A 642 2.47 17.86 13.78
CA ILE A 642 1.51 17.58 14.86
C ILE A 642 2.01 18.14 16.19
N GLU A 643 1.13 18.79 16.95
CA GLU A 643 1.28 18.91 18.41
C GLU A 643 0.01 18.48 19.14
N VAL A 644 0.19 17.94 20.35
CA VAL A 644 -0.88 17.50 21.25
C VAL A 644 -0.91 18.40 22.47
N ARG A 645 -2.10 18.86 22.82
CA ARG A 645 -2.39 19.76 23.93
C ARG A 645 -3.41 19.16 24.89
N VAL A 646 -3.21 19.41 26.17
CA VAL A 646 -4.06 18.96 27.28
C VAL A 646 -4.43 20.15 28.14
N GLY A 647 -5.69 20.25 28.56
CA GLY A 647 -6.07 21.26 29.54
C GLY A 647 -7.57 21.40 29.80
N LEU A 648 -7.96 22.58 30.26
CA LEU A 648 -9.31 22.88 30.76
C LEU A 648 -10.10 23.82 29.85
N ARG A 649 -9.49 24.33 28.78
CA ARG A 649 -10.12 25.27 27.84
C ARG A 649 -10.94 24.49 26.81
N ASN A 650 -12.19 24.89 26.65
CA ASN A 650 -13.14 24.32 25.70
C ASN A 650 -12.67 24.54 24.27
N ILE A 651 -12.55 23.47 23.48
CA ILE A 651 -12.25 23.51 22.04
C ILE A 651 -13.32 22.67 21.32
N SER A 652 -14.46 23.29 21.03
CA SER A 652 -15.70 22.66 20.55
C SER A 652 -16.18 23.16 19.18
N SER A 653 -15.64 24.29 18.72
CA SER A 653 -16.08 25.01 17.53
C SER A 653 -14.88 25.62 16.82
N VAL A 654 -15.04 25.98 15.53
CA VAL A 654 -13.98 26.65 14.75
C VAL A 654 -13.58 27.99 15.40
N ASP A 655 -14.50 28.68 16.06
CA ASP A 655 -14.21 29.93 16.79
C ASP A 655 -13.26 29.69 17.98
N ASP A 656 -13.31 28.54 18.64
CA ASP A 656 -12.42 28.20 19.77
C ASP A 656 -10.94 28.01 19.35
N THR A 657 -10.63 28.00 18.04
CA THR A 657 -9.28 27.77 17.50
C THR A 657 -8.19 28.63 18.16
N TYR A 658 -8.47 29.90 18.41
CA TYR A 658 -7.47 30.80 19.02
C TYR A 658 -7.18 30.46 20.48
N ALA A 659 -8.07 29.71 21.16
CA ALA A 659 -7.93 29.30 22.55
C ALA A 659 -7.16 27.98 22.71
N ILE A 660 -6.86 27.26 21.62
CA ILE A 660 -6.07 26.01 21.69
C ILE A 660 -4.72 26.25 22.37
N VAL A 661 -4.09 27.40 22.13
CA VAL A 661 -2.78 27.74 22.71
C VAL A 661 -2.80 27.96 24.23
N ASP A 662 -3.98 28.16 24.84
CA ASP A 662 -4.15 28.24 26.30
C ASP A 662 -4.12 26.85 26.98
N ASN A 663 -4.35 25.76 26.24
CA ASN A 663 -4.14 24.39 26.74
C ASN A 663 -2.66 24.00 26.62
N GLN A 664 -2.11 23.29 27.62
CA GLN A 664 -0.67 22.98 27.72
C GLN A 664 -0.23 22.08 26.56
N GLN A 665 0.82 22.47 25.83
CA GLN A 665 1.50 21.61 24.87
C GLN A 665 2.23 20.50 25.62
N VAL A 666 1.82 19.25 25.43
CA VAL A 666 2.44 18.08 26.09
C VAL A 666 3.36 17.29 25.15
N TRP A 667 3.17 17.40 23.84
CA TRP A 667 3.98 16.74 22.82
C TRP A 667 3.93 17.51 21.51
N LYS A 668 5.00 17.45 20.70
CA LYS A 668 5.13 18.15 19.41
C LYS A 668 6.17 17.49 18.52
N GLN A 669 5.88 17.43 17.22
CA GLN A 669 6.72 16.81 16.20
C GLN A 669 6.75 17.63 14.91
N ASN A 670 7.94 17.96 14.42
CA ASN A 670 8.14 18.60 13.12
C ASN A 670 8.22 17.52 12.03
N GLY A 671 7.29 17.53 11.07
CA GLY A 671 7.23 16.54 9.99
C GLY A 671 6.96 15.10 10.45
N SER A 672 7.08 14.14 9.52
CA SER A 672 7.00 12.71 9.84
C SER A 672 8.32 12.20 10.41
N THR A 673 8.25 11.47 11.54
CA THR A 673 9.40 10.79 12.17
C THR A 673 9.52 9.33 11.75
N SER A 674 8.49 8.73 11.14
CA SER A 674 8.53 7.35 10.67
C SER A 674 9.27 7.23 9.34
N ALA A 675 10.59 7.13 9.42
CA ALA A 675 11.47 6.73 8.31
C ALA A 675 11.32 5.22 7.94
N ASN A 676 10.28 4.55 8.44
CA ASN A 676 10.04 3.12 8.35
C ASN A 676 8.53 2.83 8.27
N PRO A 677 8.03 2.07 7.26
CA PRO A 677 6.62 1.68 7.18
C PRO A 677 6.08 0.85 8.35
N ASP A 678 6.92 0.08 9.06
CA ASP A 678 6.40 -0.73 10.16
C ASP A 678 5.91 0.12 11.34
N ASP A 679 6.48 1.32 11.54
CA ASP A 679 6.03 2.29 12.54
C ASP A 679 4.66 2.91 12.17
N GLN A 680 4.22 2.81 10.91
CA GLN A 680 2.96 3.40 10.43
C GLN A 680 1.71 2.62 10.88
N ARG A 681 1.91 1.49 11.57
CA ARG A 681 0.85 0.78 12.30
C ARG A 681 0.81 1.10 13.80
N ASP A 682 1.86 1.71 14.35
CA ASP A 682 1.93 2.04 15.78
C ASP A 682 1.44 3.47 16.06
N PRO A 683 0.84 3.75 17.23
CA PRO A 683 0.42 5.09 17.61
C PRO A 683 1.61 5.94 18.08
N PHE A 684 1.48 7.26 17.95
CA PHE A 684 2.37 8.19 18.65
C PHE A 684 2.17 8.04 20.16
N VAL A 685 3.10 7.35 20.84
CA VAL A 685 3.03 7.05 22.28
C VAL A 685 3.51 8.25 23.11
N ILE A 686 2.58 8.99 23.68
CA ILE A 686 2.84 10.16 24.50
C ILE A 686 2.66 9.77 25.97
N ASN A 687 3.76 9.47 26.66
CA ASN A 687 3.75 9.18 28.10
C ASN A 687 3.97 10.47 28.89
N LEU A 688 3.08 10.79 29.83
CA LEU A 688 3.10 12.02 30.62
C LEU A 688 3.57 11.71 32.05
N GLN A 689 4.80 12.13 32.36
CA GLN A 689 5.42 12.01 33.67
C GLN A 689 6.04 13.37 34.07
N PRO A 690 5.48 14.10 35.06
CA PRO A 690 4.23 13.81 35.77
C PRO A 690 3.00 13.82 34.85
N ALA A 691 1.90 13.23 35.33
CA ALA A 691 0.61 13.29 34.65
C ALA A 691 0.11 14.74 34.53
N VAL A 692 -0.63 15.05 33.48
CA VAL A 692 -1.14 16.40 33.17
C VAL A 692 -2.65 16.45 33.37
N THR A 693 -3.11 17.36 34.23
CA THR A 693 -4.53 17.55 34.54
C THR A 693 -5.27 18.22 33.38
N GLY A 694 -6.33 17.61 32.87
CA GLY A 694 -7.14 18.16 31.78
C GLY A 694 -8.49 17.47 31.58
N ARG A 695 -9.40 18.16 30.90
CA ARG A 695 -10.68 17.64 30.37
C ARG A 695 -10.66 17.52 28.85
N TRP A 696 -9.89 18.37 28.19
CA TRP A 696 -9.78 18.47 26.73
C TRP A 696 -8.43 17.94 26.28
N VAL A 697 -8.44 17.11 25.23
CA VAL A 697 -7.24 16.68 24.51
C VAL A 697 -7.40 17.11 23.05
N THR A 698 -6.49 17.95 22.59
CA THR A 698 -6.53 18.56 21.25
C THR A 698 -5.28 18.19 20.46
N VAL A 699 -5.46 17.73 19.23
CA VAL A 699 -4.39 17.41 18.28
C VAL A 699 -4.49 18.43 17.15
N GLN A 700 -3.42 19.18 16.87
CA GLN A 700 -3.41 20.20 15.82
C GLN A 700 -2.21 20.09 14.89
N ASN A 701 -2.41 20.44 13.61
CA ASN A 701 -1.33 20.79 12.71
C ASN A 701 -0.90 22.24 13.01
N PHE A 702 0.31 22.45 13.52
CA PHE A 702 0.78 23.76 13.99
C PHE A 702 1.47 24.63 12.94
N ASN A 703 1.62 24.13 11.72
CA ASN A 703 2.08 24.93 10.58
C ASN A 703 1.31 24.51 9.31
N PRO A 704 -0.01 24.77 9.27
CA PRO A 704 -0.86 24.34 8.18
C PRO A 704 -0.74 25.30 6.98
N ASN A 705 -0.81 24.73 5.78
CA ASN A 705 -1.00 25.44 4.53
C ASN A 705 -2.26 24.90 3.80
N GLN A 706 -2.53 25.41 2.60
CA GLN A 706 -3.74 25.04 1.82
C GLN A 706 -3.81 23.55 1.43
N TYR A 707 -2.67 22.87 1.31
CA TYR A 707 -2.57 21.43 1.03
C TYR A 707 -2.49 20.60 2.31
N SER A 708 -2.32 21.20 3.48
CA SER A 708 -2.26 20.47 4.76
C SER A 708 -3.53 19.73 5.10
N PHE A 709 -3.37 18.58 5.75
CA PHE A 709 -4.44 17.72 6.23
C PHE A 709 -4.05 17.20 7.62
N LEU A 710 -5.03 16.89 8.45
CA LEU A 710 -4.88 16.15 9.70
C LEU A 710 -5.79 14.92 9.60
N TYR A 711 -5.18 13.74 9.59
CA TYR A 711 -5.86 12.46 9.60
C TYR A 711 -5.57 11.74 10.92
N ILE A 712 -6.60 11.31 11.63
CA ILE A 712 -6.48 10.52 12.86
C ILE A 712 -7.39 9.30 12.72
N ALA A 713 -6.83 8.10 12.86
CA ALA A 713 -7.60 6.86 12.86
C ALA A 713 -8.39 6.74 14.18
N GLU A 714 -7.70 6.88 15.32
CA GLU A 714 -8.27 6.82 16.67
C GLU A 714 -7.36 7.62 17.63
N ILE A 715 -7.92 8.16 18.71
CA ILE A 715 -7.15 8.64 19.87
C ILE A 715 -7.50 7.82 21.12
N GLU A 716 -6.48 7.39 21.85
CA GLU A 716 -6.65 6.78 23.16
C GLU A 716 -6.06 7.64 24.26
N VAL A 717 -6.83 7.86 25.33
CA VAL A 717 -6.43 8.70 26.46
C VAL A 717 -6.54 7.88 27.74
N TYR A 718 -5.50 7.92 28.58
CA TYR A 718 -5.39 7.16 29.82
C TYR A 718 -4.93 8.05 30.96
N GLY A 719 -5.55 7.87 32.13
CA GLY A 719 -5.33 8.70 33.32
C GLY A 719 -6.19 8.24 34.49
N ASN A 720 -6.17 8.99 35.59
CA ASN A 720 -7.07 8.79 36.72
C ASN A 720 -8.03 9.98 36.85
N ILE A 721 -9.16 9.82 37.54
CA ILE A 721 -10.04 10.96 37.87
C ILE A 721 -9.22 11.93 38.71
N SER A 722 -9.16 13.20 38.32
CA SER A 722 -8.36 14.17 39.07
C SER A 722 -9.00 14.46 40.42
N THR A 723 -8.24 14.24 41.49
CA THR A 723 -8.67 14.54 42.87
C THR A 723 -8.19 15.92 43.33
N SER A 724 -7.46 16.66 42.49
CA SER A 724 -7.03 18.01 42.79
C SER A 724 -8.20 18.99 42.63
N PRO A 725 -8.38 19.97 43.54
CA PRO A 725 -9.26 21.11 43.26
C PRO A 725 -8.76 21.85 42.01
N MET A 726 -9.71 22.20 41.14
CA MET A 726 -9.44 22.81 39.83
C MET A 726 -8.56 24.08 39.98
N PRO A 727 -7.37 24.16 39.35
CA PRO A 727 -6.53 25.35 39.44
C PRO A 727 -7.28 26.55 38.86
N PRO A 728 -7.16 27.76 39.48
CA PRO A 728 -7.91 28.92 39.03
C PRO A 728 -7.52 29.30 37.60
N SER A 729 -8.53 29.65 36.80
CA SER A 729 -8.36 30.08 35.41
C SER A 729 -7.28 31.17 35.29
N PRO A 730 -6.34 31.07 34.34
CA PRO A 730 -5.38 32.14 34.11
C PRO A 730 -6.14 33.44 33.76
N PRO A 731 -5.70 34.60 34.26
CA PRO A 731 -6.37 35.86 33.99
C PRO A 731 -6.38 36.14 32.47
N PRO A 732 -7.46 36.76 31.93
CA PRO A 732 -7.58 37.00 30.51
C PRO A 732 -6.39 37.83 30.00
N ARG A 733 -5.72 37.33 28.96
CA ARG A 733 -4.60 38.00 28.31
C ARG A 733 -5.04 39.41 27.87
N PRO A 734 -4.31 40.49 28.20
CA PRO A 734 -4.69 41.83 27.76
C PRO A 734 -4.72 41.91 26.22
N PRO A 735 -5.66 42.68 25.64
CA PRO A 735 -5.83 42.75 24.19
C PRO A 735 -4.54 43.25 23.52
N ARG A 736 -4.18 42.61 22.39
CA ARG A 736 -3.04 43.02 21.58
C ARG A 736 -3.30 44.46 21.06
N PRO A 737 -2.31 45.38 21.12
CA PRO A 737 -2.53 46.75 20.66
C PRO A 737 -3.02 46.79 19.21
N SER A 738 -4.08 47.55 18.98
CA SER A 738 -4.48 47.98 17.63
C SER A 738 -3.44 48.94 17.05
N SER A 739 -3.49 49.14 15.74
CA SER A 739 -2.56 50.02 15.00
C SER A 739 -2.49 51.43 15.60
N SER A 740 -1.28 51.87 15.94
CA SER A 740 -1.04 53.21 16.48
C SER A 740 -1.41 54.32 15.48
N PRO A 741 -2.14 55.37 15.91
CA PRO A 741 -2.47 56.50 15.04
C PRO A 741 -1.24 57.30 14.61
N LYS A 742 -1.35 57.97 13.45
CA LYS A 742 -0.35 58.90 12.91
C LYS A 742 -0.22 60.14 13.83
N PRO A 743 0.99 60.61 14.17
CA PRO A 743 1.17 61.82 14.97
C PRO A 743 0.64 63.09 14.26
N PRO A 744 0.04 64.05 14.99
CA PRO A 744 -0.35 65.35 14.45
C PRO A 744 0.87 66.28 14.28
N SER A 745 0.78 67.21 13.34
CA SER A 745 1.85 68.15 12.97
C SER A 745 2.10 69.24 14.04
N PRO A 746 3.35 69.64 14.31
CA PRO A 746 3.64 70.86 15.07
C PRO A 746 3.36 72.13 14.23
N PRO A 747 3.04 73.27 14.87
CA PRO A 747 2.80 74.54 14.19
C PRO A 747 4.10 75.21 13.68
N PRO A 748 4.03 76.11 12.68
CA PRO A 748 5.21 76.65 12.01
C PRO A 748 5.72 77.98 12.61
N SER A 749 7.04 78.19 12.61
CA SER A 749 7.68 79.52 12.61
C SER A 749 9.13 79.44 12.13
N ILE A 750 9.52 80.39 11.26
CA ILE A 750 10.87 80.99 11.08
C ILE A 750 12.09 80.03 11.12
N GLY A 751 12.75 79.85 9.97
CA GLY A 751 14.05 79.18 9.87
C GLY A 751 15.14 80.09 9.30
N LEU A 752 16.38 79.60 9.22
CA LEU A 752 17.47 80.23 8.47
C LEU A 752 18.45 79.21 7.87
N ARG A 753 19.04 79.66 6.76
CA ARG A 753 20.22 79.22 5.97
C ARG A 753 21.39 78.62 6.80
N ASN A 754 22.33 77.84 6.26
CA ASN A 754 22.62 77.34 4.90
C ASN A 754 23.75 76.25 4.95
N VAL A 755 24.26 75.88 3.77
CA VAL A 755 25.62 75.32 3.49
C VAL A 755 25.77 73.80 3.60
N THR A 756 25.73 73.16 2.43
CA THR A 756 26.46 71.93 2.12
C THR A 756 27.95 72.19 1.97
N ILE A 757 28.77 71.24 2.41
CA ILE A 757 29.98 70.79 1.70
C ILE A 757 29.82 69.28 1.53
#